data_AF-A0A944DC00-F1
#
_entry.id   AF-A0A944DC00-F1
#
_cell.length_a   1.000
_cell.length_b   1.000
_cell.length_c   1.000
_cell.angle_alpha   90.00
_cell.angle_beta   90.00
_cell.angle_gamma   90.00
#
_symmetry.space_group_name_H-M   'P 1'
#
loop_
_entity.id
_entity.type
_entity.pdbx_description
1 polymer ?
#
loop_
_entity_poly.entity_id
_entity_poly.type
_entity_poly.pdbx_seq_one_letter_code
_entity_poly.pdbx_strand_id
1 'polypeptide(L)'
;MVRLFLLAIALTVTLPSPRPAHAADTTAKVHEQDIPYVEACAREGLNASECAGRLIWFKATAGNDRFHTYVFQQRVGVLIDWFRVLRSDERGDRFRAWGGINDPSCCTPGEANCPAKSLDETYGLDWCPGDEELLKYVGKDGYRDPACDFRDAPLAEGDVHGPQDQRQSACDLKFGTSTGMLGVRKFPNPRFNLEQWVKLNGRAGSWEGYNGKIPAAAGSEEPAKSRLLDGSVEPPYLIGTACGSCHISFDPLNPPADPANPKWENIKGLLGNQYSRMSEIMVSGMATNTLEWQMFAHARPGTTDTSAIPNDQVNNPGTMNALINIPQRPVFAGEKVLKWRKVASCEGKTAPTCWCEPGRDNKCWEKSLKEETVHHILKGGEDSIGALEAIQRVYFNIGSCSEQCWVNHLTDLRVADPQQRGFGQTPFNIGQCRRDCPNFRAIEDRLVNVLDFFMSAEARATDLREARENQRRAADPAATYALQDLIADLEKEFGEGAVARGQKVFANTCARCHSSQPEAAAGQFDALDFHKVDAKSGLRADWLGNDAPTLVSEVGTFRCRALHSNHMTGKIWQEYGSETLRAQPPDPNLKEPADGGRSYYRNISLLNLWAHAPFMHNNAVGPELCGQPENKANAFYAMRPRYVDGKDLSLLPPEQQPACWAYDPSVEGRFALYKASMDALLHPDQRMPKVTLLNEDVTLRVGPRLWDGTDKEKLVGFSLTIPANIDGRGVNAGTVGNFQHKTFVVDLVQAKFKPDEVEARLVKQWGPEEGKRILADLKGITEEVTSQPNGLIEALKKRPYLVKQIYSSCFAEIENAGHRFGEDLSDDDKKALTAFLATL
;
A
#
# COMPACT_ATOMS: atom_id res chain seq x y z
N MET A 1 9.70 74.06 -5.45
CA MET A 1 9.09 74.43 -6.75
C MET A 1 8.53 73.17 -7.39
N VAL A 2 7.22 73.18 -7.65
CA VAL A 2 6.43 72.37 -8.63
C VAL A 2 6.23 70.85 -8.41
N ARG A 3 5.17 70.57 -7.62
CA ARG A 3 3.98 69.69 -7.75
C ARG A 3 3.69 68.79 -9.01
N LEU A 4 2.91 67.73 -8.70
CA LEU A 4 1.94 66.89 -9.49
C LEU A 4 2.52 65.72 -10.34
N PHE A 5 1.95 64.51 -10.44
CA PHE A 5 0.55 64.00 -10.36
C PHE A 5 0.50 62.53 -9.84
N LEU A 6 -0.50 62.19 -9.04
CA LEU A 6 -0.96 60.81 -8.78
C LEU A 6 -1.91 60.36 -9.90
N LEU A 7 -1.76 59.14 -10.41
CA LEU A 7 -2.78 58.43 -11.17
C LEU A 7 -3.08 57.10 -10.46
N ALA A 8 -4.30 57.00 -9.92
CA ALA A 8 -4.84 55.76 -9.38
C ALA A 8 -5.36 54.90 -10.55
N ILE A 9 -4.79 53.71 -10.73
CA ILE A 9 -5.39 52.67 -11.57
C ILE A 9 -6.14 51.73 -10.61
N ALA A 10 -7.46 51.86 -10.61
CA ALA A 10 -8.35 50.86 -10.03
C ALA A 10 -8.34 49.62 -10.94
N LEU A 11 -7.64 48.56 -10.55
CA LEU A 11 -7.89 47.23 -11.08
C LEU A 11 -9.15 46.69 -10.39
N THR A 12 -10.28 46.75 -11.07
CA THR A 12 -11.45 45.93 -10.77
C THR A 12 -11.09 44.46 -11.00
N VAL A 13 -10.77 43.74 -9.93
CA VAL A 13 -10.76 42.28 -9.92
C VAL A 13 -12.21 41.83 -10.02
N THR A 14 -12.65 41.43 -11.21
CA THR A 14 -13.91 40.71 -11.37
C THR A 14 -13.74 39.32 -10.77
N LEU A 15 -14.21 39.15 -9.54
CA LEU A 15 -14.46 37.83 -8.95
C LEU A 15 -15.43 37.07 -9.87
N PRO A 16 -15.15 35.82 -10.25
CA PRO A 16 -16.12 35.03 -10.98
C PRO A 16 -17.36 34.83 -10.11
N SER A 17 -18.53 35.15 -10.64
CA SER A 17 -19.82 34.93 -9.97
C SER A 17 -19.97 33.46 -9.54
N PRO A 18 -20.56 33.18 -8.37
CA PRO A 18 -20.86 31.81 -7.97
C PRO A 18 -21.78 31.17 -9.02
N ARG A 19 -21.34 30.07 -9.63
CA ARG A 19 -22.24 29.25 -10.45
C ARG A 19 -23.32 28.68 -9.51
N PRO A 20 -24.61 28.78 -9.87
CA PRO A 20 -25.67 28.21 -9.06
C PRO A 20 -25.48 26.69 -8.97
N ALA A 21 -25.72 26.15 -7.77
CA ALA A 21 -25.78 24.71 -7.52
C ALA A 21 -26.76 24.08 -8.51
N HIS A 22 -26.26 23.17 -9.36
CA HIS A 22 -27.13 22.40 -10.24
C HIS A 22 -27.94 21.44 -9.37
N ALA A 23 -29.26 21.60 -9.39
CA ALA A 23 -30.18 20.55 -8.99
C ALA A 23 -29.89 19.31 -9.86
N ALA A 24 -29.82 18.14 -9.24
CA ALA A 24 -29.55 16.87 -9.92
C ALA A 24 -30.61 16.63 -11.00
N ASP A 25 -30.20 16.71 -12.27
CA ASP A 25 -31.02 16.32 -13.40
C ASP A 25 -31.08 14.78 -13.44
N THR A 26 -32.24 14.22 -13.11
CA THR A 26 -32.50 12.78 -13.10
C THR A 26 -32.48 12.15 -14.50
N THR A 27 -32.15 12.91 -15.56
CA THR A 27 -32.02 12.43 -16.94
C THR A 27 -30.57 12.32 -17.45
N ALA A 28 -29.57 12.68 -16.66
CA ALA A 28 -28.16 12.73 -17.10
C ALA A 28 -27.61 11.35 -17.49
N LYS A 29 -27.39 11.09 -18.79
CA LYS A 29 -26.87 9.82 -19.35
C LYS A 29 -25.65 9.29 -18.58
N VAL A 30 -25.63 7.99 -18.22
CA VAL A 30 -24.45 7.33 -17.63
C VAL A 30 -23.29 7.46 -18.62
N HIS A 31 -22.13 7.92 -18.14
CA HIS A 31 -20.94 8.03 -18.98
C HIS A 31 -20.57 6.63 -19.51
N GLU A 32 -20.17 6.52 -20.78
CA GLU A 32 -19.94 5.23 -21.46
C GLU A 32 -18.99 4.28 -20.69
N GLN A 33 -17.88 4.80 -20.20
CA GLN A 33 -16.94 4.05 -19.35
C GLN A 33 -17.51 3.51 -18.02
N ASP A 34 -18.64 4.03 -17.53
CA ASP A 34 -19.27 3.60 -16.29
C ASP A 34 -20.29 2.49 -16.50
N ILE A 35 -20.72 2.25 -17.75
CA ILE A 35 -21.74 1.25 -18.08
C ILE A 35 -21.37 -0.13 -17.53
N PRO A 36 -20.16 -0.68 -17.77
CA PRO A 36 -19.82 -2.02 -17.26
C PRO A 36 -19.78 -2.10 -15.74
N TYR A 37 -19.48 -0.98 -15.07
CA TYR A 37 -19.45 -0.90 -13.61
C TYR A 37 -20.86 -0.89 -13.02
N VAL A 38 -21.79 -0.17 -13.66
CA VAL A 38 -23.22 -0.15 -13.28
C VAL A 38 -23.88 -1.50 -13.55
N GLU A 39 -23.56 -2.15 -14.67
CA GLU A 39 -24.03 -3.52 -14.95
C GLU A 39 -23.52 -4.51 -13.90
N ALA A 40 -22.26 -4.40 -13.49
CA ALA A 40 -21.72 -5.20 -12.40
C ALA A 40 -22.43 -4.89 -11.07
N CYS A 41 -22.68 -3.61 -10.73
CA CYS A 41 -23.47 -3.27 -9.54
C CYS A 41 -24.85 -3.94 -9.55
N ALA A 42 -25.55 -3.90 -10.69
CA ALA A 42 -26.87 -4.52 -10.83
C ALA A 42 -26.81 -6.05 -10.66
N ARG A 43 -25.79 -6.69 -11.24
CA ARG A 43 -25.56 -8.14 -11.11
C ARG A 43 -25.30 -8.54 -9.66
N GLU A 44 -24.49 -7.79 -8.93
CA GLU A 44 -24.17 -8.04 -7.52
C GLU A 44 -25.29 -7.56 -6.56
N GLY A 45 -26.36 -6.95 -7.08
CA GLY A 45 -27.49 -6.47 -6.28
C GLY A 45 -27.18 -5.24 -5.42
N LEU A 46 -26.21 -4.42 -5.82
CA LEU A 46 -25.81 -3.23 -5.08
C LEU A 46 -26.86 -2.11 -5.19
N ASN A 47 -27.15 -1.48 -4.06
CA ASN A 47 -27.98 -0.29 -4.03
C ASN A 47 -27.23 0.96 -4.56
N ALA A 48 -27.92 2.10 -4.67
CA ALA A 48 -27.33 3.32 -5.22
C ALA A 48 -26.09 3.82 -4.45
N SER A 49 -26.10 3.73 -3.11
CA SER A 49 -24.97 4.13 -2.26
C SER A 49 -23.78 3.19 -2.41
N GLU A 50 -24.03 1.88 -2.38
CA GLU A 50 -23.01 0.85 -2.57
C GLU A 50 -22.38 0.93 -3.95
N CYS A 51 -23.18 1.15 -5.00
CA CYS A 51 -22.66 1.31 -6.36
C CYS A 51 -21.86 2.60 -6.52
N ALA A 52 -22.32 3.72 -5.94
CA ALA A 52 -21.57 4.96 -5.90
C ALA A 52 -20.21 4.77 -5.21
N GLY A 53 -20.19 4.07 -4.07
CA GLY A 53 -18.98 3.67 -3.35
C GLY A 53 -18.04 2.80 -4.17
N ARG A 54 -18.58 1.81 -4.89
CA ARG A 54 -17.83 0.93 -5.79
C ARG A 54 -17.14 1.72 -6.90
N LEU A 55 -17.85 2.62 -7.58
CA LEU A 55 -17.24 3.45 -8.63
C LEU A 55 -16.13 4.36 -8.08
N ILE A 56 -16.35 4.99 -6.92
CA ILE A 56 -15.32 5.80 -6.25
C ILE A 56 -14.10 4.95 -5.89
N TRP A 57 -14.30 3.75 -5.36
CA TRP A 57 -13.23 2.82 -5.00
C TRP A 57 -12.40 2.36 -6.20
N PHE A 58 -13.07 2.05 -7.32
CA PHE A 58 -12.41 1.56 -8.54
C PHE A 58 -11.72 2.67 -9.34
N LYS A 59 -12.22 3.91 -9.29
CA LYS A 59 -11.87 4.94 -10.27
C LYS A 59 -11.32 6.25 -9.70
N ALA A 60 -11.70 6.64 -8.47
CA ALA A 60 -11.30 7.94 -7.96
C ALA A 60 -9.80 7.97 -7.66
N THR A 61 -9.08 8.82 -8.40
CA THR A 61 -7.67 9.12 -8.10
C THR A 61 -7.53 10.29 -7.13
N ALA A 62 -8.62 11.06 -6.94
CA ALA A 62 -8.65 12.24 -6.09
C ALA A 62 -7.46 13.19 -6.36
N GLY A 63 -7.12 13.36 -7.64
CA GLY A 63 -6.10 14.32 -8.10
C GLY A 63 -4.64 13.91 -7.86
N ASN A 64 -4.36 12.62 -7.72
CA ASN A 64 -3.01 12.10 -7.52
C ASN A 64 -2.21 11.83 -8.82
N ASP A 65 -2.71 12.25 -9.98
CA ASP A 65 -2.08 12.01 -11.28
C ASP A 65 -0.72 12.71 -11.40
N ARG A 66 -0.64 13.94 -10.91
CA ARG A 66 0.64 14.66 -10.78
C ARG A 66 1.55 14.02 -9.74
N PHE A 67 0.99 13.39 -8.70
CA PHE A 67 1.79 12.75 -7.67
C PHE A 67 2.63 11.63 -8.27
N HIS A 68 2.01 10.66 -8.95
CA HIS A 68 2.72 9.52 -9.51
C HIS A 68 3.53 9.85 -10.78
N THR A 69 3.17 10.92 -11.50
CA THR A 69 3.92 11.32 -12.69
C THR A 69 5.14 12.17 -12.35
N TYR A 70 5.03 13.07 -11.36
CA TYR A 70 6.07 14.07 -11.07
C TYR A 70 6.53 14.07 -9.62
N VAL A 71 5.60 14.26 -8.67
CA VAL A 71 5.96 14.57 -7.27
C VAL A 71 6.70 13.41 -6.63
N PHE A 72 6.29 12.17 -6.90
CA PHE A 72 6.94 10.97 -6.42
C PHE A 72 8.42 10.96 -6.83
N GLN A 73 8.69 11.22 -8.10
CA GLN A 73 10.05 11.27 -8.65
C GLN A 73 10.85 12.46 -8.10
N GLN A 74 10.24 13.64 -8.04
CA GLN A 74 10.94 14.87 -7.65
C GLN A 74 11.19 14.99 -6.14
N ARG A 75 10.29 14.45 -5.31
CA ARG A 75 10.33 14.61 -3.84
C ARG A 75 10.78 13.36 -3.12
N VAL A 76 10.41 12.18 -3.61
CA VAL A 76 10.86 10.90 -3.02
C VAL A 76 12.16 10.45 -3.70
N GLY A 77 12.35 10.79 -4.98
CA GLY A 77 13.54 10.42 -5.76
C GLY A 77 13.50 8.97 -6.23
N VAL A 78 12.29 8.46 -6.49
CA VAL A 78 12.03 7.11 -6.98
C VAL A 78 11.30 7.21 -8.31
N LEU A 79 11.72 6.41 -9.29
CA LEU A 79 11.21 6.46 -10.66
C LEU A 79 10.20 5.37 -10.97
N ILE A 80 9.08 5.79 -11.54
CA ILE A 80 8.05 4.91 -12.08
C ILE A 80 8.12 4.96 -13.61
N ASP A 81 8.44 3.84 -14.24
CA ASP A 81 8.28 3.64 -15.68
C ASP A 81 6.88 3.11 -15.95
N TRP A 82 5.92 4.02 -16.14
CA TRP A 82 4.54 3.67 -16.39
C TRP A 82 4.35 2.94 -17.73
N PHE A 83 5.17 3.25 -18.75
CA PHE A 83 5.06 2.57 -20.04
C PHE A 83 5.49 1.10 -19.93
N ARG A 84 6.59 0.81 -19.22
CA ARG A 84 7.01 -0.58 -18.96
C ARG A 84 5.93 -1.43 -18.29
N VAL A 85 5.07 -0.82 -17.48
CA VAL A 85 3.97 -1.51 -16.77
C VAL A 85 2.71 -1.62 -17.64
N LEU A 86 2.39 -0.56 -18.39
CA LEU A 86 1.07 -0.38 -19.03
C LEU A 86 1.07 -0.58 -20.55
N ARG A 87 2.23 -0.76 -21.18
CA ARG A 87 2.35 -0.94 -22.64
C ARG A 87 1.43 -2.02 -23.18
N SER A 88 0.77 -1.72 -24.30
CA SER A 88 -0.28 -2.57 -24.84
C SER A 88 0.23 -3.85 -25.48
N ASP A 89 1.47 -3.87 -25.98
CA ASP A 89 2.09 -5.04 -26.60
C ASP A 89 2.51 -6.11 -25.57
N GLU A 90 2.56 -5.76 -24.27
CA GLU A 90 2.73 -6.71 -23.17
C GLU A 90 1.45 -6.88 -22.33
N ARG A 91 0.28 -6.48 -22.85
CA ARG A 91 -1.02 -6.61 -22.15
C ARG A 91 -1.27 -8.06 -21.68
N GLY A 92 -0.91 -9.05 -22.49
CA GLY A 92 -1.05 -10.48 -22.15
C GLY A 92 -0.14 -10.95 -21.01
N ASP A 93 0.98 -10.25 -20.77
CA ASP A 93 1.95 -10.59 -19.73
C ASP A 93 1.73 -9.77 -18.45
N ARG A 94 0.88 -8.73 -18.47
CA ARG A 94 0.69 -7.76 -17.38
C ARG A 94 0.35 -8.41 -16.03
N PHE A 95 -0.54 -9.40 -16.01
CA PHE A 95 -0.87 -10.13 -14.78
C PHE A 95 0.33 -10.93 -14.25
N ARG A 96 1.07 -11.61 -15.12
CA ARG A 96 2.25 -12.41 -14.76
C ARG A 96 3.43 -11.54 -14.29
N ALA A 97 3.67 -10.44 -14.97
CA ALA A 97 4.77 -9.53 -14.67
C ALA A 97 4.50 -8.69 -13.41
N TRP A 98 3.29 -8.16 -13.26
CA TRP A 98 2.99 -7.11 -12.27
C TRP A 98 1.87 -7.45 -11.30
N GLY A 99 1.14 -8.55 -11.52
CA GLY A 99 -0.11 -8.84 -10.81
C GLY A 99 -1.24 -7.85 -11.14
N GLY A 100 -1.07 -7.02 -12.18
CA GLY A 100 -2.06 -6.05 -12.62
C GLY A 100 -3.24 -6.76 -13.29
N ILE A 101 -4.45 -6.33 -12.94
CA ILE A 101 -5.68 -6.88 -13.53
C ILE A 101 -6.06 -6.06 -14.75
N ASN A 102 -6.15 -6.71 -15.90
CA ASN A 102 -6.56 -6.04 -17.14
C ASN A 102 -8.02 -5.59 -17.03
N ASP A 103 -8.32 -4.36 -17.45
CA ASP A 103 -9.69 -3.84 -17.56
C ASP A 103 -10.39 -4.58 -18.71
N PRO A 104 -11.47 -5.35 -18.44
CA PRO A 104 -12.18 -6.11 -19.47
C PRO A 104 -12.76 -5.26 -20.60
N SER A 105 -12.91 -3.95 -20.37
CA SER A 105 -13.50 -3.03 -21.34
C SER A 105 -12.47 -2.44 -22.32
N CYS A 106 -11.18 -2.65 -22.06
CA CYS A 106 -10.09 -2.13 -22.88
C CYS A 106 -9.54 -3.19 -23.85
N CYS A 107 -8.98 -2.73 -24.97
CA CYS A 107 -8.42 -3.58 -26.03
C CYS A 107 -7.04 -3.11 -26.47
N THR A 108 -6.31 -4.02 -27.12
CA THR A 108 -5.03 -3.68 -27.75
C THR A 108 -5.29 -3.02 -29.10
N PRO A 109 -4.77 -1.79 -29.36
CA PRO A 109 -4.95 -1.13 -30.64
C PRO A 109 -4.48 -1.98 -31.83
N GLY A 110 -5.29 -2.04 -32.87
CA GLY A 110 -5.07 -2.87 -34.06
C GLY A 110 -5.75 -4.25 -34.03
N GLU A 111 -6.30 -4.68 -32.89
CA GLU A 111 -7.17 -5.86 -32.84
C GLU A 111 -8.50 -5.61 -33.58
N ALA A 112 -9.14 -6.67 -34.09
CA ALA A 112 -10.28 -6.59 -35.00
C ALA A 112 -11.44 -5.73 -34.46
N ASN A 113 -11.69 -5.76 -33.16
CA ASN A 113 -12.78 -5.04 -32.49
C ASN A 113 -12.31 -3.82 -31.69
N CYS A 114 -11.03 -3.45 -31.81
CA CYS A 114 -10.53 -2.28 -31.13
C CYS A 114 -10.79 -1.02 -31.96
N PRO A 115 -11.34 0.07 -31.37
CA PRO A 115 -11.58 1.31 -32.09
C PRO A 115 -10.29 1.93 -32.63
N ALA A 116 -9.22 1.97 -31.83
CA ALA A 116 -7.90 2.39 -32.28
C ALA A 116 -7.27 1.35 -33.22
N LYS A 117 -6.71 1.81 -34.34
CA LYS A 117 -6.15 0.94 -35.40
C LYS A 117 -4.65 0.72 -35.28
N SER A 118 -3.98 1.49 -34.46
CA SER A 118 -2.54 1.39 -34.23
C SER A 118 -2.15 1.88 -32.85
N LEU A 119 -0.99 1.42 -32.36
CA LEU A 119 -0.39 1.91 -31.11
C LEU A 119 -0.06 3.41 -31.17
N ASP A 120 0.07 4.01 -32.35
CA ASP A 120 0.36 5.44 -32.48
C ASP A 120 -0.86 6.31 -32.08
N GLU A 121 -2.08 5.80 -32.20
CA GLU A 121 -3.31 6.53 -31.83
C GLU A 121 -3.50 6.67 -30.31
N THR A 122 -2.90 5.77 -29.53
CA THR A 122 -3.01 5.70 -28.06
C THR A 122 -1.66 5.88 -27.36
N TYR A 123 -0.65 6.33 -28.08
CA TYR A 123 0.72 6.49 -27.59
C TYR A 123 1.27 5.22 -26.92
N GLY A 124 0.93 4.05 -27.44
CA GLY A 124 1.44 2.74 -27.00
C GLY A 124 0.70 2.10 -25.82
N LEU A 125 -0.35 2.73 -25.28
CA LEU A 125 -1.20 2.15 -24.23
C LEU A 125 -2.45 1.48 -24.80
N ASP A 126 -3.15 0.70 -23.98
CA ASP A 126 -4.44 0.11 -24.34
C ASP A 126 -5.45 1.22 -24.71
N TRP A 127 -6.35 0.92 -25.64
CA TRP A 127 -7.52 1.75 -25.89
C TRP A 127 -8.63 1.37 -24.91
N CYS A 128 -9.27 2.38 -24.31
CA CYS A 128 -10.30 2.19 -23.29
C CYS A 128 -11.49 3.13 -23.51
N PRO A 129 -12.72 2.72 -23.14
CA PRO A 129 -13.90 3.58 -23.19
C PRO A 129 -13.65 4.93 -22.50
N GLY A 130 -13.90 6.04 -23.20
CA GLY A 130 -13.54 7.39 -22.79
C GLY A 130 -12.30 7.96 -23.49
N ASP A 131 -11.52 7.14 -24.19
CA ASP A 131 -10.40 7.60 -25.01
C ASP A 131 -10.84 8.41 -26.23
N GLU A 132 -12.06 8.20 -26.73
CA GLU A 132 -12.65 9.01 -27.80
C GLU A 132 -12.67 10.50 -27.46
N GLU A 133 -12.83 10.82 -26.17
CA GLU A 133 -12.76 12.19 -25.68
C GLU A 133 -11.37 12.54 -25.17
N LEU A 134 -10.76 11.70 -24.33
CA LEU A 134 -9.46 11.98 -23.72
C LEU A 134 -8.36 12.27 -24.74
N LEU A 135 -8.28 11.51 -25.83
CA LEU A 135 -7.23 11.65 -26.84
C LEU A 135 -7.28 13.02 -27.56
N LYS A 136 -8.45 13.67 -27.66
CA LYS A 136 -8.58 15.00 -28.28
C LYS A 136 -7.84 16.09 -27.50
N TYR A 137 -7.61 15.86 -26.20
CA TYR A 137 -7.03 16.82 -25.26
C TYR A 137 -5.56 16.52 -24.90
N VAL A 138 -4.94 15.47 -25.44
CA VAL A 138 -3.50 15.24 -25.24
C VAL A 138 -2.72 16.43 -25.83
N GLY A 139 -1.90 17.08 -25.00
CA GLY A 139 -1.20 18.33 -25.34
C GLY A 139 -2.08 19.59 -25.35
N LYS A 140 -3.28 19.54 -24.74
CA LYS A 140 -4.22 20.68 -24.69
C LYS A 140 -4.91 20.80 -23.33
N ASP A 141 -5.28 22.01 -22.98
CA ASP A 141 -6.14 22.29 -21.82
C ASP A 141 -7.62 22.02 -22.10
N GLY A 142 -8.44 21.99 -21.04
CA GLY A 142 -9.90 21.97 -21.14
C GLY A 142 -10.55 20.58 -21.12
N TYR A 143 -9.79 19.52 -20.82
CA TYR A 143 -10.34 18.19 -20.59
C TYR A 143 -11.35 18.22 -19.44
N ARG A 144 -12.59 17.79 -19.71
CA ARG A 144 -13.63 17.62 -18.70
C ARG A 144 -13.57 16.20 -18.16
N ASP A 145 -13.29 16.09 -16.87
CA ASP A 145 -13.17 14.79 -16.24
C ASP A 145 -14.50 14.02 -16.23
N PRO A 146 -14.52 12.71 -16.50
CA PRO A 146 -15.74 11.91 -16.50
C PRO A 146 -16.42 11.81 -15.12
N ALA A 147 -15.70 12.05 -14.02
CA ALA A 147 -16.31 12.15 -12.71
C ALA A 147 -17.28 13.33 -12.59
N CYS A 148 -17.23 14.30 -13.51
CA CYS A 148 -18.22 15.37 -13.58
C CYS A 148 -19.63 14.88 -13.92
N ASP A 149 -19.76 13.68 -14.50
CA ASP A 149 -21.05 13.03 -14.80
C ASP A 149 -21.40 11.96 -13.75
N PHE A 150 -20.60 11.86 -12.69
CA PHE A 150 -20.83 10.91 -11.62
C PHE A 150 -22.19 11.17 -10.96
N ARG A 151 -22.98 10.11 -10.86
CA ARG A 151 -24.29 10.15 -10.21
C ARG A 151 -24.12 9.82 -8.74
N ASP A 152 -24.23 10.87 -7.93
CA ASP A 152 -24.26 10.73 -6.49
C ASP A 152 -25.46 9.93 -6.00
N ALA A 153 -25.26 9.14 -4.94
CA ALA A 153 -26.35 8.56 -4.20
C ALA A 153 -27.17 9.66 -3.49
N PRO A 154 -28.46 9.41 -3.18
CA PRO A 154 -29.28 10.35 -2.41
C PRO A 154 -28.61 10.74 -1.08
N LEU A 155 -28.74 12.01 -0.69
CA LEU A 155 -28.25 12.47 0.60
C LEU A 155 -29.02 11.77 1.73
N ALA A 156 -28.32 11.42 2.81
CA ALA A 156 -28.93 10.83 3.98
C ALA A 156 -29.93 11.80 4.63
N GLU A 157 -31.06 11.27 5.12
CA GLU A 157 -32.02 12.06 5.89
C GLU A 157 -31.36 12.57 7.18
N GLY A 158 -31.52 13.86 7.47
CA GLY A 158 -30.95 14.47 8.67
C GLY A 158 -29.44 14.69 8.63
N ASP A 159 -28.81 14.79 7.44
CA ASP A 159 -27.39 15.17 7.35
C ASP A 159 -27.14 16.48 8.13
N VAL A 160 -26.04 16.51 8.89
CA VAL A 160 -25.67 17.62 9.77
C VAL A 160 -25.47 18.93 9.00
N HIS A 161 -25.09 18.85 7.73
CA HIS A 161 -24.92 20.01 6.84
C HIS A 161 -26.25 20.46 6.18
N GLY A 162 -27.37 19.87 6.58
CA GLY A 162 -28.72 20.23 6.17
C GLY A 162 -29.25 19.40 4.99
N PRO A 163 -30.53 19.65 4.60
CA PRO A 163 -31.20 18.87 3.57
C PRO A 163 -30.81 19.24 2.13
N GLN A 164 -30.09 20.35 1.95
CA GLN A 164 -29.57 20.74 0.64
C GLN A 164 -28.28 19.97 0.33
N ASP A 165 -28.18 19.43 -0.88
CA ASP A 165 -26.97 18.77 -1.32
C ASP A 165 -25.86 19.81 -1.60
N GLN A 166 -24.97 19.95 -0.62
CA GLN A 166 -23.85 20.89 -0.64
C GLN A 166 -22.50 20.17 -0.84
N ARG A 167 -22.51 18.95 -1.38
CA ARG A 167 -21.29 18.19 -1.63
C ARG A 167 -20.34 18.94 -2.57
N GLN A 168 -19.05 18.73 -2.37
CA GLN A 168 -18.01 19.16 -3.31
C GLN A 168 -18.26 18.47 -4.66
N SER A 169 -17.96 19.19 -5.74
CA SER A 169 -18.15 18.72 -7.12
C SER A 169 -17.53 17.34 -7.32
N ALA A 170 -18.29 16.43 -7.93
CA ALA A 170 -17.81 15.09 -8.24
C ALA A 170 -16.65 15.10 -9.27
N CYS A 171 -16.52 16.17 -10.07
CA CYS A 171 -15.34 16.39 -10.93
C CYS A 171 -14.00 16.26 -10.17
N ASP A 172 -13.98 16.59 -8.88
CA ASP A 172 -12.79 16.54 -8.04
C ASP A 172 -12.48 15.12 -7.53
N LEU A 173 -13.33 14.12 -7.80
CA LEU A 173 -12.98 12.71 -7.63
C LEU A 173 -11.92 12.26 -8.63
N LYS A 174 -11.82 12.94 -9.79
CA LYS A 174 -10.84 12.69 -10.86
C LYS A 174 -10.83 11.23 -11.30
N PHE A 175 -11.81 10.84 -12.12
CA PHE A 175 -11.91 9.46 -12.62
C PHE A 175 -10.95 9.18 -13.78
N GLY A 176 -10.65 10.18 -14.64
CA GLY A 176 -9.86 9.97 -15.86
C GLY A 176 -10.36 8.80 -16.73
N THR A 177 -9.53 8.29 -17.64
CA THR A 177 -9.82 7.06 -18.40
C THR A 177 -8.94 5.91 -17.90
N SER A 178 -9.38 4.66 -18.09
CA SER A 178 -8.57 3.49 -17.73
C SER A 178 -7.27 3.45 -18.54
N THR A 179 -6.21 2.94 -17.95
CA THR A 179 -4.95 2.67 -18.67
C THR A 179 -4.91 1.30 -19.35
N GLY A 180 -5.97 0.50 -19.17
CA GLY A 180 -5.96 -0.93 -19.46
C GLY A 180 -5.72 -1.81 -18.24
N MET A 181 -5.26 -1.22 -17.13
CA MET A 181 -5.16 -1.86 -15.82
C MET A 181 -6.18 -1.26 -14.84
N LEU A 182 -7.00 -2.12 -14.22
CA LEU A 182 -8.02 -1.68 -13.26
C LEU A 182 -7.38 -0.92 -12.09
N GLY A 183 -8.00 0.20 -11.73
CA GLY A 183 -7.51 1.09 -10.68
C GLY A 183 -6.34 2.00 -11.07
N VAL A 184 -5.81 1.93 -12.29
CA VAL A 184 -4.79 2.87 -12.79
C VAL A 184 -5.37 3.69 -13.94
N ARG A 185 -5.36 5.01 -13.80
CA ARG A 185 -6.10 5.95 -14.64
C ARG A 185 -5.15 6.91 -15.35
N LYS A 186 -5.44 7.25 -16.61
CA LYS A 186 -4.72 8.24 -17.41
C LYS A 186 -5.54 9.52 -17.57
N PHE A 187 -4.83 10.63 -17.58
CA PHE A 187 -5.32 11.98 -17.84
C PHE A 187 -4.46 12.61 -18.95
N PRO A 188 -5.03 13.42 -19.84
CA PRO A 188 -4.23 14.05 -20.88
C PRO A 188 -3.26 15.05 -20.25
N ASN A 189 -1.99 15.02 -20.68
CA ASN A 189 -1.01 16.00 -20.23
C ASN A 189 -1.07 17.25 -21.13
N PRO A 190 -1.50 18.42 -20.62
CA PRO A 190 -1.58 19.64 -21.43
C PRO A 190 -0.20 20.17 -21.84
N ARG A 191 0.88 19.73 -21.17
CA ARG A 191 2.27 20.13 -21.50
C ARG A 191 2.92 19.25 -22.57
N PHE A 192 2.25 18.18 -22.99
CA PHE A 192 2.76 17.28 -24.00
C PHE A 192 2.95 17.99 -25.34
N ASN A 193 4.09 17.74 -26.00
CA ASN A 193 4.38 18.23 -27.34
C ASN A 193 4.64 17.05 -28.29
N LEU A 194 3.73 16.85 -29.24
CA LEU A 194 3.78 15.73 -30.19
C LEU A 194 5.04 15.75 -31.07
N GLU A 195 5.45 16.92 -31.56
CA GLU A 195 6.60 17.04 -32.46
C GLU A 195 7.90 16.68 -31.74
N GLN A 196 8.08 17.16 -30.50
CA GLN A 196 9.23 16.80 -29.67
C GLN A 196 9.22 15.31 -29.31
N TRP A 197 8.05 14.77 -28.98
CA TRP A 197 7.90 13.35 -28.67
C TRP A 197 8.27 12.45 -29.85
N VAL A 198 7.77 12.76 -31.05
CA VAL A 198 8.09 12.02 -32.28
C VAL A 198 9.57 12.19 -32.65
N LYS A 199 10.14 13.38 -32.46
CA LYS A 199 11.58 13.59 -32.66
C LYS A 199 12.43 12.72 -31.74
N LEU A 200 12.01 12.52 -30.50
CA LEU A 200 12.71 11.69 -29.52
C LEU A 200 12.52 10.18 -29.79
N ASN A 201 11.29 9.77 -30.08
CA ASN A 201 10.91 8.35 -30.10
C ASN A 201 10.73 7.75 -31.51
N GLY A 202 10.84 8.56 -32.56
CA GLY A 202 10.60 8.18 -33.95
C GLY A 202 9.13 8.15 -34.37
N ARG A 203 8.21 7.81 -33.46
CA ARG A 203 6.75 7.82 -33.69
C ARG A 203 5.97 8.01 -32.38
N ALA A 204 4.66 8.26 -32.48
CA ALA A 204 3.81 8.59 -31.33
C ALA A 204 3.68 7.43 -30.31
N GLY A 205 3.55 6.20 -30.79
CA GLY A 205 3.38 4.99 -29.97
C GLY A 205 4.68 4.34 -29.52
N SER A 206 5.83 4.98 -29.75
CA SER A 206 7.14 4.51 -29.27
C SER A 206 7.57 5.31 -28.04
N TRP A 207 8.25 4.63 -27.12
CA TRP A 207 8.85 5.18 -25.90
C TRP A 207 10.36 4.90 -25.83
N GLU A 208 10.97 4.35 -26.88
CA GLU A 208 12.37 3.91 -26.86
C GLU A 208 13.35 5.04 -26.53
N GLY A 209 13.09 6.24 -27.07
CA GLY A 209 13.88 7.43 -26.78
C GLY A 209 13.66 7.94 -25.36
N TYR A 210 12.41 7.95 -24.89
CA TYR A 210 12.03 8.42 -23.56
C TYR A 210 12.48 7.49 -22.42
N ASN A 211 12.45 6.17 -22.65
CA ASN A 211 12.94 5.15 -21.73
C ASN A 211 14.45 4.89 -21.88
N GLY A 212 15.10 5.58 -22.81
CA GLY A 212 16.53 5.47 -23.06
C GLY A 212 17.36 5.83 -21.83
N LYS A 213 18.44 5.09 -21.61
CA LYS A 213 19.42 5.38 -20.55
C LYS A 213 20.29 6.58 -20.95
N ILE A 214 20.49 7.50 -20.02
CA ILE A 214 21.50 8.55 -20.07
C ILE A 214 22.78 7.97 -19.43
N PRO A 215 23.87 7.79 -20.19
CA PRO A 215 25.13 7.34 -19.62
C PRO A 215 25.56 8.22 -18.46
N ALA A 216 26.08 7.60 -17.40
CA ALA A 216 26.71 8.32 -16.32
C ALA A 216 27.90 9.16 -16.85
N ALA A 217 28.29 10.21 -16.13
CA ALA A 217 29.47 10.99 -16.50
C ALA A 217 30.70 10.07 -16.50
N ALA A 218 31.59 10.21 -17.49
CA ALA A 218 32.77 9.35 -17.61
C ALA A 218 33.56 9.35 -16.29
N GLY A 219 33.75 8.15 -15.70
CA GLY A 219 34.46 7.95 -14.44
C GLY A 219 33.63 8.16 -13.16
N SER A 220 32.30 8.34 -13.22
CA SER A 220 31.50 8.65 -12.02
C SER A 220 31.03 7.44 -11.20
N GLU A 221 31.26 6.19 -11.65
CA GLU A 221 30.74 4.93 -11.04
C GLU A 221 29.22 4.91 -10.75
N GLU A 222 28.50 5.98 -11.14
CA GLU A 222 27.06 6.15 -10.93
C GLU A 222 26.27 5.24 -11.86
N PRO A 223 25.10 4.75 -11.42
CA PRO A 223 24.18 4.07 -12.31
C PRO A 223 23.77 5.00 -13.45
N ALA A 224 23.59 4.42 -14.64
CA ALA A 224 23.03 5.16 -15.78
C ALA A 224 21.66 5.73 -15.38
N LYS A 225 21.47 7.03 -15.63
CA LYS A 225 20.22 7.71 -15.28
C LYS A 225 19.17 7.37 -16.32
N SER A 226 17.92 7.26 -15.89
CA SER A 226 16.80 7.15 -16.83
C SER A 226 16.42 8.54 -17.36
N ARG A 227 16.09 8.65 -18.64
CA ARG A 227 15.43 9.84 -19.21
C ARG A 227 14.04 10.09 -18.62
N LEU A 228 13.48 9.16 -17.86
CA LEU A 228 12.30 9.43 -17.02
C LEU A 228 12.51 10.60 -16.05
N LEU A 229 13.75 10.90 -15.64
CA LEU A 229 14.10 12.08 -14.84
C LEU A 229 14.22 13.38 -15.67
N ASP A 230 14.21 13.28 -17.00
CA ASP A 230 14.41 14.40 -17.91
C ASP A 230 13.07 15.11 -18.17
N GLY A 231 12.84 16.19 -17.41
CA GLY A 231 11.66 17.03 -17.57
C GLY A 231 11.63 17.90 -18.83
N SER A 232 12.60 17.76 -19.75
CA SER A 232 12.60 18.53 -21.00
C SER A 232 11.59 18.00 -22.04
N VAL A 233 11.16 16.75 -21.91
CA VAL A 233 10.09 16.15 -22.73
C VAL A 233 9.02 15.60 -21.80
N GLU A 234 7.79 16.06 -22.01
CA GLU A 234 6.64 15.67 -21.20
C GLU A 234 5.95 14.45 -21.80
N PRO A 235 5.51 13.45 -21.00
CA PRO A 235 4.77 12.28 -21.50
C PRO A 235 3.34 12.67 -21.93
N PRO A 236 2.69 11.88 -22.81
CA PRO A 236 1.33 12.19 -23.31
C PRO A 236 0.26 12.17 -22.22
N TYR A 237 0.49 11.41 -21.14
CA TYR A 237 -0.46 11.22 -20.07
C TYR A 237 0.15 11.50 -18.70
N LEU A 238 -0.66 12.05 -17.81
CA LEU A 238 -0.46 11.95 -16.37
C LEU A 238 -1.16 10.67 -15.89
N ILE A 239 -0.53 9.93 -14.98
CA ILE A 239 -1.05 8.66 -14.46
C ILE A 239 -1.43 8.82 -13.00
N GLY A 240 -2.67 8.49 -12.66
CA GLY A 240 -3.15 8.42 -11.28
C GLY A 240 -3.56 7.00 -10.90
N THR A 241 -3.66 6.73 -9.60
CA THR A 241 -4.08 5.44 -9.06
C THR A 241 -5.31 5.61 -8.17
N ALA A 242 -6.21 4.64 -8.19
CA ALA A 242 -7.32 4.52 -7.25
C ALA A 242 -7.04 3.40 -6.24
N CYS A 243 -7.80 3.35 -5.15
CA CYS A 243 -7.67 2.27 -4.15
C CYS A 243 -7.82 0.88 -4.78
N GLY A 244 -8.65 0.78 -5.83
CA GLY A 244 -8.83 -0.43 -6.63
C GLY A 244 -7.53 -1.01 -7.22
N SER A 245 -6.48 -0.22 -7.46
CA SER A 245 -5.20 -0.71 -7.99
C SER A 245 -4.52 -1.76 -7.09
N CYS A 246 -4.82 -1.73 -5.79
CA CYS A 246 -4.35 -2.70 -4.80
C CYS A 246 -5.43 -3.72 -4.41
N HIS A 247 -6.72 -3.37 -4.47
CA HIS A 247 -7.78 -4.19 -3.88
C HIS A 247 -8.58 -5.04 -4.88
N ILE A 248 -8.56 -4.67 -6.16
CA ILE A 248 -9.26 -5.41 -7.21
C ILE A 248 -8.48 -6.67 -7.57
N SER A 249 -9.13 -7.82 -7.52
CA SER A 249 -8.54 -9.11 -7.90
C SER A 249 -9.57 -10.01 -8.57
N PHE A 250 -9.14 -11.20 -8.99
CA PHE A 250 -10.01 -12.23 -9.51
C PHE A 250 -10.85 -12.86 -8.40
N ASP A 251 -12.16 -12.96 -8.62
CA ASP A 251 -13.11 -13.58 -7.70
C ASP A 251 -12.79 -15.07 -7.51
N PRO A 252 -12.48 -15.55 -6.29
CA PRO A 252 -12.26 -16.96 -6.00
C PRO A 252 -13.47 -17.84 -6.33
N LEU A 253 -14.69 -17.30 -6.34
CA LEU A 253 -15.91 -18.05 -6.68
C LEU A 253 -16.15 -18.16 -8.20
N ASN A 254 -15.49 -17.31 -8.98
CA ASN A 254 -15.63 -17.26 -10.44
C ASN A 254 -14.31 -16.81 -11.11
N PRO A 255 -13.20 -17.56 -10.93
CA PRO A 255 -11.91 -17.17 -11.48
C PRO A 255 -11.93 -17.19 -13.02
N PRO A 256 -11.14 -16.33 -13.69
CA PRO A 256 -11.10 -16.32 -15.15
C PRO A 256 -10.42 -17.58 -15.69
N ALA A 257 -10.91 -18.11 -16.80
CA ALA A 257 -10.22 -19.17 -17.55
C ALA A 257 -8.90 -18.68 -18.17
N ASP A 258 -8.86 -17.41 -18.57
CA ASP A 258 -7.66 -16.72 -19.05
C ASP A 258 -7.46 -15.42 -18.24
N PRO A 259 -6.50 -15.38 -17.29
CA PRO A 259 -6.19 -14.19 -16.51
C PRO A 259 -5.76 -12.97 -17.35
N ALA A 260 -5.26 -13.17 -18.58
CA ALA A 260 -4.92 -12.07 -19.47
C ALA A 260 -6.16 -11.40 -20.08
N ASN A 261 -7.27 -12.14 -20.22
CA ASN A 261 -8.52 -11.69 -20.83
C ASN A 261 -9.72 -11.96 -19.91
N PRO A 262 -9.76 -11.34 -18.71
CA PRO A 262 -10.85 -11.55 -17.76
C PRO A 262 -12.14 -10.86 -18.23
N LYS A 263 -13.27 -11.31 -17.70
CA LYS A 263 -14.57 -10.64 -17.83
C LYS A 263 -14.96 -9.93 -16.54
N TRP A 264 -15.92 -9.00 -16.61
CA TRP A 264 -16.44 -8.28 -15.45
C TRP A 264 -17.06 -9.16 -14.35
N GLU A 265 -17.53 -10.36 -14.70
CA GLU A 265 -18.01 -11.38 -13.76
C GLU A 265 -16.89 -12.09 -12.99
N ASN A 266 -15.64 -11.97 -13.43
CA ASN A 266 -14.47 -12.54 -12.76
C ASN A 266 -13.82 -11.58 -11.76
N ILE A 267 -14.34 -10.35 -11.61
CA ILE A 267 -13.66 -9.26 -10.90
C ILE A 267 -14.39 -8.93 -9.60
N LYS A 268 -13.64 -8.89 -8.49
CA LYS A 268 -14.14 -8.52 -7.16
C LYS A 268 -13.30 -7.39 -6.57
N GLY A 269 -13.95 -6.40 -5.97
CA GLY A 269 -13.31 -5.11 -5.62
C GLY A 269 -12.63 -5.02 -4.26
N LEU A 270 -12.92 -5.97 -3.37
CA LEU A 270 -12.61 -5.89 -1.93
C LEU A 270 -11.69 -6.99 -1.42
N LEU A 271 -11.20 -7.87 -2.29
CA LEU A 271 -10.39 -9.03 -1.90
C LEU A 271 -8.99 -8.68 -1.41
N GLY A 272 -8.39 -7.59 -1.90
CA GLY A 272 -6.94 -7.40 -1.77
C GLY A 272 -6.20 -8.27 -2.80
N ASN A 273 -5.48 -7.64 -3.72
CA ASN A 273 -4.85 -8.35 -4.83
C ASN A 273 -3.56 -9.04 -4.40
N GLN A 274 -3.66 -10.32 -4.03
CA GLN A 274 -2.52 -11.14 -3.58
C GLN A 274 -1.42 -11.36 -4.63
N TYR A 275 -1.67 -11.02 -5.89
CA TYR A 275 -0.69 -11.17 -6.99
C TYR A 275 0.06 -9.87 -7.27
N SER A 276 -0.46 -8.72 -6.80
CA SER A 276 0.04 -7.39 -7.13
C SER A 276 1.48 -7.19 -6.67
N ARG A 277 2.30 -6.62 -7.56
CA ARG A 277 3.68 -6.19 -7.32
C ARG A 277 3.77 -4.67 -7.23
N MET A 278 2.93 -4.07 -6.40
CA MET A 278 2.82 -2.61 -6.32
C MET A 278 4.16 -1.96 -5.97
N SER A 279 4.94 -2.57 -5.07
CA SER A 279 6.30 -2.09 -4.74
C SER A 279 7.22 -2.06 -5.96
N GLU A 280 7.25 -3.11 -6.78
CA GLU A 280 8.06 -3.15 -8.00
C GLU A 280 7.52 -2.23 -9.11
N ILE A 281 6.19 -2.03 -9.21
CA ILE A 281 5.59 -1.01 -10.09
C ILE A 281 6.13 0.37 -9.71
N MET A 282 6.11 0.73 -8.42
CA MET A 282 6.53 2.04 -7.94
C MET A 282 8.04 2.32 -8.14
N VAL A 283 8.85 1.30 -8.44
CA VAL A 283 10.28 1.46 -8.75
C VAL A 283 10.67 0.94 -10.13
N SER A 284 9.70 0.76 -11.03
CA SER A 284 9.92 0.11 -12.33
C SER A 284 10.91 0.85 -13.22
N GLY A 285 11.13 2.15 -12.97
CA GLY A 285 12.11 3.00 -13.66
C GLY A 285 13.47 3.13 -12.96
N MET A 286 13.64 2.52 -11.78
CA MET A 286 14.90 2.55 -11.03
C MET A 286 15.87 1.46 -11.51
N ALA A 287 17.16 1.76 -11.50
CA ALA A 287 18.21 0.76 -11.70
C ALA A 287 18.32 -0.13 -10.45
N THR A 288 18.57 -1.43 -10.64
CA THR A 288 18.60 -2.42 -9.56
C THR A 288 19.72 -2.15 -8.54
N ASN A 289 20.83 -1.55 -8.97
CA ASN A 289 21.97 -1.16 -8.12
C ASN A 289 21.80 0.17 -7.37
N THR A 290 20.57 0.67 -7.25
CA THR A 290 20.26 1.88 -6.47
C THR A 290 19.71 1.51 -5.10
N LEU A 291 20.02 2.31 -4.09
CA LEU A 291 19.50 2.09 -2.73
C LEU A 291 17.97 2.10 -2.70
N GLU A 292 17.35 3.03 -3.44
CA GLU A 292 15.90 3.15 -3.55
C GLU A 292 15.27 1.87 -4.10
N TRP A 293 15.82 1.27 -5.17
CA TRP A 293 15.30 0.00 -5.68
C TRP A 293 15.45 -1.13 -4.66
N GLN A 294 16.61 -1.24 -4.03
CA GLN A 294 16.89 -2.30 -3.05
C GLN A 294 15.92 -2.27 -1.86
N MET A 295 15.60 -1.06 -1.38
CA MET A 295 14.72 -0.83 -0.24
C MET A 295 13.23 -0.96 -0.60
N PHE A 296 12.79 -0.46 -1.75
CA PHE A 296 11.37 -0.48 -2.12
C PHE A 296 10.93 -1.79 -2.78
N ALA A 297 11.74 -2.40 -3.65
CA ALA A 297 11.42 -3.67 -4.33
C ALA A 297 11.53 -4.91 -3.42
N HIS A 298 11.35 -4.73 -2.11
CA HIS A 298 11.52 -5.77 -1.09
C HIS A 298 10.23 -6.56 -0.85
N ALA A 299 9.06 -5.94 -1.00
CA ALA A 299 7.78 -6.59 -0.70
C ALA A 299 7.55 -7.85 -1.57
N ARG A 300 6.79 -8.83 -1.04
CA ARG A 300 6.31 -9.99 -1.80
C ARG A 300 5.03 -9.62 -2.57
N PRO A 301 4.68 -10.36 -3.64
CA PRO A 301 3.37 -10.25 -4.26
C PRO A 301 2.25 -10.25 -3.23
N GLY A 302 1.29 -9.34 -3.41
CA GLY A 302 0.16 -9.18 -2.49
C GLY A 302 0.46 -8.36 -1.23
N THR A 303 1.70 -7.85 -1.10
CA THR A 303 2.11 -7.01 0.02
C THR A 303 2.68 -5.68 -0.46
N THR A 304 2.58 -4.66 0.37
CA THR A 304 3.17 -3.35 0.11
C THR A 304 3.61 -2.71 1.43
N ASP A 305 4.72 -1.99 1.41
CA ASP A 305 5.14 -1.15 2.52
C ASP A 305 4.55 0.25 2.32
N THR A 306 3.39 0.49 2.93
CA THR A 306 2.74 1.82 2.88
C THR A 306 3.50 2.88 3.68
N SER A 307 4.51 2.50 4.47
CA SER A 307 5.40 3.42 5.15
C SER A 307 6.60 3.81 4.31
N ALA A 308 6.88 3.15 3.19
CA ALA A 308 8.06 3.46 2.36
C ALA A 308 8.09 4.93 1.89
N ILE A 309 6.91 5.56 1.71
CA ILE A 309 6.78 6.99 1.37
C ILE A 309 6.82 7.86 2.63
N PRO A 310 5.89 7.73 3.60
CA PRO A 310 6.05 8.30 4.93
C PRO A 310 7.06 7.47 5.73
N ASN A 311 8.33 7.50 5.33
CA ASN A 311 9.37 6.62 5.87
C ASN A 311 9.63 6.92 7.36
N ASP A 312 9.30 5.97 8.22
CA ASP A 312 9.57 5.99 9.66
C ASP A 312 10.81 5.15 10.03
N GLN A 313 11.62 4.78 9.03
CA GLN A 313 12.77 3.88 9.11
C GLN A 313 12.41 2.51 9.69
N VAL A 314 11.20 2.01 9.39
CA VAL A 314 10.77 0.65 9.71
C VAL A 314 10.34 -0.03 8.42
N ASN A 315 11.06 -1.05 7.99
CA ASN A 315 10.66 -1.92 6.88
C ASN A 315 9.48 -2.81 7.36
N ASN A 316 8.27 -2.53 6.86
CA ASN A 316 7.04 -3.11 7.39
C ASN A 316 6.01 -3.59 6.34
N PRO A 317 6.40 -4.34 5.29
CA PRO A 317 5.47 -4.80 4.26
C PRO A 317 4.23 -5.46 4.88
N GLY A 318 3.05 -5.04 4.41
CA GLY A 318 1.76 -5.54 4.86
C GLY A 318 0.97 -6.10 3.69
N THR A 319 0.27 -7.22 3.87
CA THR A 319 -0.67 -7.71 2.86
C THR A 319 -1.72 -6.64 2.57
N MET A 320 -2.10 -6.54 1.31
CA MET A 320 -3.28 -5.79 0.90
C MET A 320 -4.48 -6.44 1.60
N ASN A 321 -5.05 -5.74 2.58
CA ASN A 321 -6.05 -6.33 3.46
C ASN A 321 -7.30 -6.72 2.66
N ALA A 322 -7.76 -7.95 2.87
CA ALA A 322 -9.07 -8.36 2.41
C ALA A 322 -10.15 -7.68 3.27
N LEU A 323 -11.10 -7.03 2.62
CA LEU A 323 -12.26 -6.39 3.25
C LEU A 323 -13.43 -7.36 3.13
N ILE A 324 -13.52 -8.27 4.09
CA ILE A 324 -14.49 -9.38 4.10
C ILE A 324 -15.46 -9.16 5.27
N ASN A 325 -16.72 -9.60 5.15
CA ASN A 325 -17.76 -9.66 6.18
C ASN A 325 -17.71 -8.54 7.24
N ILE A 326 -17.45 -7.29 6.80
CA ILE A 326 -17.31 -6.14 7.70
C ILE A 326 -18.50 -5.97 8.66
N PRO A 327 -19.77 -6.24 8.26
CA PRO A 327 -20.90 -6.17 9.18
C PRO A 327 -20.82 -7.08 10.42
N GLN A 328 -20.01 -8.14 10.39
CA GLN A 328 -19.80 -9.09 11.51
C GLN A 328 -18.53 -8.83 12.31
N ARG A 329 -17.74 -7.85 11.88
CA ARG A 329 -16.43 -7.58 12.47
C ARG A 329 -16.59 -6.90 13.84
N PRO A 330 -15.80 -7.28 14.87
CA PRO A 330 -15.87 -6.65 16.19
C PRO A 330 -15.64 -5.14 16.17
N VAL A 331 -16.32 -4.46 17.10
CA VAL A 331 -16.14 -3.04 17.39
C VAL A 331 -15.74 -2.83 18.85
N PHE A 332 -15.02 -1.74 19.11
CA PHE A 332 -14.41 -1.44 20.39
C PHE A 332 -14.90 -0.09 20.89
N ALA A 333 -15.58 -0.09 22.03
CA ALA A 333 -16.14 1.11 22.66
C ALA A 333 -15.13 1.79 23.61
N GLY A 334 -15.37 3.06 23.93
CA GLY A 334 -14.54 3.83 24.88
C GLY A 334 -13.22 4.33 24.29
N GLU A 335 -13.07 4.28 22.97
CA GLU A 335 -11.88 4.75 22.27
C GLU A 335 -11.82 6.28 22.30
N LYS A 336 -10.75 6.85 22.82
CA LYS A 336 -10.57 8.30 22.96
C LYS A 336 -10.09 8.89 21.63
N VAL A 337 -11.03 9.45 20.87
CA VAL A 337 -10.83 9.88 19.49
C VAL A 337 -10.87 11.40 19.36
N LEU A 338 -9.71 11.99 19.04
CA LEU A 338 -9.57 13.38 18.63
C LEU A 338 -9.64 13.49 17.10
N LYS A 339 -10.79 13.94 16.57
CA LYS A 339 -11.00 14.08 15.12
C LYS A 339 -11.93 15.23 14.75
N TRP A 340 -11.96 15.54 13.45
CA TRP A 340 -12.89 16.50 12.85
C TRP A 340 -14.26 15.87 12.64
N ARG A 341 -15.32 16.48 13.16
CA ARG A 341 -16.72 16.01 13.03
C ARG A 341 -17.56 17.07 12.36
N LYS A 342 -18.52 16.66 11.53
CA LYS A 342 -19.51 17.58 10.94
C LYS A 342 -20.25 18.32 12.06
N VAL A 343 -20.41 19.64 11.92
CA VAL A 343 -21.22 20.52 12.77
C VAL A 343 -21.90 21.58 11.90
N ALA A 344 -23.01 22.14 12.37
CA ALA A 344 -23.73 23.17 11.63
C ALA A 344 -23.08 24.57 11.70
N SER A 345 -22.32 24.87 12.76
CA SER A 345 -21.66 26.18 12.91
C SER A 345 -20.36 26.09 13.71
N CYS A 346 -19.50 27.08 13.52
CA CYS A 346 -18.31 27.31 14.34
C CYS A 346 -18.50 28.41 15.40
N GLU A 347 -19.75 28.69 15.80
CA GLU A 347 -20.04 29.73 16.78
C GLU A 347 -19.30 29.47 18.10
N GLY A 348 -18.62 30.50 18.62
CA GLY A 348 -17.82 30.41 19.85
C GLY A 348 -16.52 29.61 19.73
N LYS A 349 -16.10 29.19 18.52
CA LYS A 349 -14.89 28.37 18.27
C LYS A 349 -13.88 29.11 17.40
N THR A 350 -12.62 28.67 17.45
CA THR A 350 -11.50 29.32 16.75
C THR A 350 -10.98 28.50 15.58
N ALA A 351 -10.26 29.15 14.66
CA ALA A 351 -9.76 28.60 13.40
C ALA A 351 -8.86 27.33 13.48
N PRO A 352 -8.18 26.94 14.59
CA PRO A 352 -7.51 25.64 14.65
C PRO A 352 -8.42 24.48 15.08
N THR A 353 -9.61 24.76 15.62
CA THR A 353 -10.51 23.74 16.18
C THR A 353 -11.85 23.67 15.45
N CYS A 354 -12.19 24.65 14.62
CA CYS A 354 -13.39 24.62 13.81
C CYS A 354 -13.16 25.34 12.48
N TRP A 355 -13.79 24.82 11.42
CA TRP A 355 -13.76 25.43 10.09
C TRP A 355 -15.08 25.25 9.36
N CYS A 356 -15.56 26.30 8.69
CA CYS A 356 -16.72 26.27 7.80
C CYS A 356 -16.28 26.48 6.36
N GLU A 357 -16.88 25.75 5.41
CA GLU A 357 -16.59 25.89 3.99
C GLU A 357 -17.09 27.26 3.49
N PRO A 358 -16.21 28.12 2.93
CA PRO A 358 -16.64 29.42 2.42
C PRO A 358 -17.71 29.30 1.33
N GLY A 359 -18.79 30.07 1.45
CA GLY A 359 -19.88 30.08 0.46
C GLY A 359 -20.85 28.89 0.56
N ARG A 360 -20.78 28.10 1.62
CA ARG A 360 -21.74 27.02 1.94
C ARG A 360 -22.42 27.32 3.26
N ASP A 361 -23.73 27.08 3.32
CA ASP A 361 -24.52 27.36 4.51
C ASP A 361 -24.46 26.16 5.45
N ASN A 362 -24.14 26.40 6.72
CA ASN A 362 -24.10 25.37 7.77
C ASN A 362 -23.18 24.17 7.50
N LYS A 363 -22.20 24.32 6.59
CA LYS A 363 -21.24 23.25 6.24
C LYS A 363 -19.93 23.45 7.01
N CYS A 364 -19.90 22.97 8.25
CA CYS A 364 -18.76 23.15 9.14
C CYS A 364 -18.25 21.83 9.74
N TRP A 365 -17.04 21.88 10.28
CA TRP A 365 -16.40 20.78 10.99
C TRP A 365 -15.69 21.28 12.23
N GLU A 366 -15.81 20.53 13.32
CA GLU A 366 -15.13 20.79 14.59
C GLU A 366 -14.20 19.64 14.95
N LYS A 367 -12.96 19.96 15.28
CA LYS A 367 -12.02 19.05 15.92
C LYS A 367 -12.32 18.96 17.41
N SER A 368 -12.72 17.79 17.88
CA SER A 368 -13.06 17.54 19.29
C SER A 368 -12.56 16.18 19.77
N LEU A 369 -12.36 16.02 21.08
CA LEU A 369 -12.07 14.73 21.71
C LEU A 369 -13.38 14.12 22.23
N LYS A 370 -13.69 12.89 21.84
CA LYS A 370 -14.85 12.13 22.36
C LYS A 370 -14.48 10.66 22.52
N GLU A 371 -15.22 9.97 23.37
CA GLU A 371 -15.21 8.50 23.39
C GLU A 371 -16.13 7.99 22.27
N GLU A 372 -15.63 7.07 21.45
CA GLU A 372 -16.37 6.49 20.33
C GLU A 372 -16.25 4.96 20.32
N THR A 373 -17.14 4.35 19.54
CA THR A 373 -17.03 2.94 19.15
C THR A 373 -16.43 2.88 17.76
N VAL A 374 -15.31 2.18 17.59
CA VAL A 374 -14.57 2.09 16.33
C VAL A 374 -14.28 0.64 15.98
N HIS A 375 -13.96 0.39 14.71
CA HIS A 375 -13.39 -0.89 14.31
C HIS A 375 -11.87 -0.87 14.51
N HIS A 376 -11.29 -2.06 14.62
CA HIS A 376 -9.85 -2.29 14.68
C HIS A 376 -9.39 -3.11 13.46
N ILE A 377 -9.73 -2.63 12.27
CA ILE A 377 -9.52 -3.28 10.98
C ILE A 377 -8.06 -3.39 10.59
N LEU A 378 -7.34 -2.27 10.70
CA LEU A 378 -5.99 -2.14 10.17
C LEU A 378 -4.96 -2.59 11.21
N LYS A 379 -3.92 -3.29 10.73
CA LYS A 379 -3.02 -4.13 11.54
C LYS A 379 -2.18 -3.36 12.57
N GLY A 380 -1.94 -2.06 12.36
CA GLY A 380 -1.11 -1.18 13.18
C GLY A 380 -1.86 -0.04 13.85
N GLY A 381 -3.20 -0.06 13.90
CA GLY A 381 -3.99 1.00 14.53
C GLY A 381 -4.39 2.14 13.60
N GLU A 382 -4.20 1.98 12.29
CA GLU A 382 -4.37 3.04 11.29
C GLU A 382 -5.83 3.50 11.08
N ASP A 383 -6.78 2.78 11.67
CA ASP A 383 -8.21 3.09 11.71
C ASP A 383 -8.74 3.37 13.13
N SER A 384 -7.83 3.60 14.09
CA SER A 384 -8.16 3.84 15.51
C SER A 384 -9.07 5.05 15.76
N ILE A 385 -9.26 5.94 14.78
CA ILE A 385 -10.19 7.07 14.88
C ILE A 385 -11.52 6.87 14.14
N GLY A 386 -11.72 5.70 13.52
CA GLY A 386 -12.96 5.33 12.82
C GLY A 386 -12.75 4.86 11.38
N ALA A 387 -13.75 4.12 10.86
CA ALA A 387 -13.70 3.54 9.53
C ALA A 387 -13.72 4.61 8.41
N LEU A 388 -14.48 5.69 8.57
CA LEU A 388 -14.56 6.75 7.56
C LEU A 388 -13.21 7.46 7.40
N GLU A 389 -12.52 7.74 8.51
CA GLU A 389 -11.21 8.37 8.47
C GLU A 389 -10.14 7.40 7.96
N ALA A 390 -10.27 6.10 8.22
CA ALA A 390 -9.41 5.08 7.60
C ALA A 390 -9.57 5.07 6.06
N ILE A 391 -10.80 5.16 5.56
CA ILE A 391 -11.10 5.28 4.12
C ILE A 391 -10.52 6.57 3.56
N GLN A 392 -10.71 7.71 4.23
CA GLN A 392 -10.15 8.99 3.77
C GLN A 392 -8.62 8.95 3.69
N ARG A 393 -7.97 8.31 4.67
CA ARG A 393 -6.52 8.19 4.75
C ARG A 393 -5.92 7.44 3.56
N VAL A 394 -6.56 6.38 3.07
CA VAL A 394 -5.99 5.59 1.97
C VAL A 394 -5.85 6.40 0.68
N TYR A 395 -6.68 7.43 0.46
CA TYR A 395 -6.50 8.38 -0.65
C TYR A 395 -5.23 9.22 -0.52
N PHE A 396 -4.83 9.59 0.70
CA PHE A 396 -3.52 10.23 0.93
C PHE A 396 -2.36 9.27 0.69
N ASN A 397 -2.48 8.00 1.10
CA ASN A 397 -1.44 7.00 0.87
C ASN A 397 -1.13 6.81 -0.63
N ILE A 398 -2.14 6.99 -1.48
CA ILE A 398 -1.98 6.94 -2.95
C ILE A 398 -1.73 8.32 -3.56
N GLY A 399 -1.37 9.37 -2.81
CA GLY A 399 -0.93 10.63 -3.44
C GLY A 399 -1.93 11.79 -3.46
N SER A 400 -3.18 11.59 -3.04
CA SER A 400 -4.19 12.67 -3.09
C SER A 400 -3.73 13.87 -2.25
N CYS A 401 -3.94 15.08 -2.78
CA CYS A 401 -3.56 16.35 -2.14
C CYS A 401 -2.07 16.48 -1.76
N SER A 402 -1.16 15.74 -2.39
CA SER A 402 0.26 15.68 -1.98
C SER A 402 0.93 17.05 -1.93
N GLU A 403 0.72 17.87 -2.96
CA GLU A 403 1.37 19.18 -3.12
C GLU A 403 0.80 20.22 -2.13
N GLN A 404 -0.50 20.10 -1.80
CA GLN A 404 -1.22 21.03 -0.95
C GLN A 404 -1.03 20.75 0.55
N CYS A 405 -0.92 19.46 0.91
CA CYS A 405 -1.10 19.02 2.29
C CYS A 405 0.13 18.46 2.97
N TRP A 406 0.78 17.45 2.37
CA TRP A 406 1.53 16.49 3.17
C TRP A 406 2.92 16.12 2.62
N VAL A 407 3.23 16.31 1.34
CA VAL A 407 4.57 15.91 0.81
C VAL A 407 5.70 16.65 1.51
N ASN A 408 5.43 17.88 1.93
CA ASN A 408 6.31 18.79 2.64
C ASN A 408 6.58 18.40 4.10
N HIS A 409 5.89 17.38 4.58
CA HIS A 409 5.97 16.83 5.93
C HIS A 409 6.69 15.48 5.97
N LEU A 410 7.10 14.95 4.81
CA LEU A 410 7.90 13.74 4.71
C LEU A 410 9.36 13.98 5.12
N THR A 411 10.03 12.89 5.51
CA THR A 411 11.49 12.86 5.66
C THR A 411 12.14 12.73 4.27
N ASP A 412 13.14 13.54 3.97
CA ASP A 412 14.01 13.37 2.81
C ASP A 412 15.24 12.56 3.23
N LEU A 413 15.36 11.32 2.75
CA LEU A 413 16.43 10.40 3.13
C LEU A 413 17.84 10.95 2.84
N ARG A 414 17.97 11.96 1.97
CA ARG A 414 19.25 12.58 1.58
C ARG A 414 19.68 13.74 2.50
N VAL A 415 18.77 14.25 3.33
CA VAL A 415 19.06 15.35 4.28
C VAL A 415 19.59 14.77 5.60
N ALA A 416 20.85 15.07 5.93
CA ALA A 416 21.52 14.62 7.15
C ALA A 416 21.70 15.72 8.22
N ASP A 417 21.42 16.98 7.89
CA ASP A 417 21.52 18.11 8.82
C ASP A 417 20.21 18.27 9.60
N PRO A 418 20.22 18.16 10.95
CA PRO A 418 19.01 18.26 11.77
C PRO A 418 18.34 19.64 11.74
N GLN A 419 19.02 20.69 11.24
CA GLN A 419 18.43 22.03 11.11
C GLN A 419 17.72 22.24 9.77
N GLN A 420 17.90 21.33 8.81
CA GLN A 420 17.29 21.44 7.49
C GLN A 420 15.89 20.86 7.45
N ARG A 421 15.03 21.48 6.63
CA ARG A 421 13.71 20.95 6.32
C ARG A 421 13.84 19.56 5.68
N GLY A 422 12.98 18.62 6.10
CA GLY A 422 13.02 17.24 5.62
C GLY A 422 13.98 16.33 6.38
N PHE A 423 14.67 16.82 7.43
CA PHE A 423 15.46 15.94 8.29
C PHE A 423 14.59 14.87 8.99
N GLY A 424 13.42 15.25 9.49
CA GLY A 424 12.45 14.33 10.08
C GLY A 424 11.07 14.52 9.47
N GLN A 425 10.18 13.60 9.78
CA GLN A 425 8.77 13.78 9.50
C GLN A 425 8.15 14.81 10.44
N THR A 426 7.05 15.41 10.00
CA THR A 426 6.17 16.25 10.84
C THR A 426 4.70 15.88 10.60
N PRO A 427 3.76 16.19 11.51
CA PRO A 427 2.34 15.96 11.25
C PRO A 427 1.82 16.97 10.22
N PHE A 428 0.98 16.53 9.27
CA PHE A 428 0.17 17.46 8.48
C PHE A 428 -1.18 17.72 9.14
N ASN A 429 -1.85 18.79 8.70
CA ASN A 429 -3.08 19.28 9.30
C ASN A 429 -4.31 18.93 8.42
N ILE A 430 -5.26 18.13 8.91
CA ILE A 430 -6.47 17.78 8.13
C ILE A 430 -7.32 19.02 7.84
N GLY A 431 -7.38 19.96 8.79
CA GLY A 431 -8.04 21.26 8.58
C GLY A 431 -7.44 22.07 7.44
N GLN A 432 -6.12 22.00 7.21
CA GLN A 432 -5.47 22.57 6.03
C GLN A 432 -5.90 21.85 4.77
N CYS A 433 -5.90 20.51 4.75
CA CYS A 433 -6.36 19.76 3.60
C CYS A 433 -7.79 20.06 3.21
N ARG A 434 -8.67 20.15 4.21
CA ARG A 434 -10.07 20.49 3.99
C ARG A 434 -10.25 21.88 3.40
N ARG A 435 -9.40 22.85 3.75
CA ARG A 435 -9.42 24.18 3.14
C ARG A 435 -8.89 24.18 1.71
N ASP A 436 -7.71 23.60 1.54
CA ASP A 436 -6.86 23.90 0.38
C ASP A 436 -6.97 22.84 -0.73
N CYS A 437 -7.52 21.66 -0.44
CA CYS A 437 -7.67 20.57 -1.39
C CYS A 437 -9.15 20.23 -1.68
N PRO A 438 -9.69 20.56 -2.86
CA PRO A 438 -11.04 20.15 -3.24
C PRO A 438 -11.19 18.63 -3.38
N ASN A 439 -10.14 17.91 -3.80
CA ASN A 439 -10.18 16.46 -3.92
C ASN A 439 -10.39 15.77 -2.56
N PHE A 440 -9.83 16.32 -1.48
CA PHE A 440 -10.10 15.85 -0.13
C PHE A 440 -11.58 15.97 0.20
N ARG A 441 -12.20 17.14 -0.03
CA ARG A 441 -13.62 17.37 0.25
C ARG A 441 -14.52 16.47 -0.61
N ALA A 442 -14.15 16.22 -1.86
CA ALA A 442 -14.91 15.35 -2.77
C ALA A 442 -15.02 13.91 -2.26
N ILE A 443 -13.93 13.40 -1.68
CA ILE A 443 -13.92 12.10 -1.00
C ILE A 443 -14.63 12.19 0.35
N GLU A 444 -14.33 13.21 1.18
CA GLU A 444 -14.90 13.39 2.52
C GLU A 444 -16.43 13.38 2.49
N ASP A 445 -17.01 14.06 1.51
CA ASP A 445 -18.46 14.18 1.29
C ASP A 445 -19.12 12.86 0.84
N ARG A 446 -18.34 11.83 0.49
CA ARG A 446 -18.80 10.53 -0.07
C ARG A 446 -18.24 9.31 0.66
N LEU A 447 -17.58 9.49 1.80
CA LEU A 447 -16.99 8.39 2.58
C LEU A 447 -18.02 7.32 2.98
N VAL A 448 -19.25 7.74 3.27
CA VAL A 448 -20.35 6.82 3.62
C VAL A 448 -20.68 5.89 2.46
N ASN A 449 -20.67 6.38 1.21
CA ASN A 449 -20.93 5.52 0.05
C ASN A 449 -19.87 4.43 -0.10
N VAL A 450 -18.60 4.79 0.11
CA VAL A 450 -17.49 3.83 0.10
C VAL A 450 -17.61 2.82 1.25
N LEU A 451 -18.01 3.26 2.43
CA LEU A 451 -18.26 2.36 3.56
C LEU A 451 -19.44 1.43 3.28
N ASP A 452 -20.53 1.93 2.69
CA ASP A 452 -21.67 1.10 2.30
C ASP A 452 -21.24 0.02 1.31
N PHE A 453 -20.38 0.34 0.33
CA PHE A 453 -19.78 -0.67 -0.54
C PHE A 453 -19.02 -1.75 0.24
N PHE A 454 -18.28 -1.38 1.29
CA PHE A 454 -17.57 -2.36 2.15
C PHE A 454 -18.51 -3.22 2.99
N MET A 455 -19.75 -2.78 3.20
CA MET A 455 -20.80 -3.51 3.91
C MET A 455 -21.67 -4.37 2.98
N SER A 456 -21.46 -4.26 1.66
CA SER A 456 -22.29 -4.88 0.64
C SER A 456 -22.00 -6.36 0.40
N ALA A 457 -22.74 -6.97 -0.53
CA ALA A 457 -22.52 -8.36 -0.95
C ALA A 457 -21.10 -8.62 -1.50
N GLU A 458 -20.42 -7.59 -2.03
CA GLU A 458 -19.04 -7.71 -2.52
C GLU A 458 -18.02 -7.99 -1.40
N ALA A 459 -18.33 -7.69 -0.14
CA ALA A 459 -17.48 -8.06 0.98
C ALA A 459 -17.77 -9.48 1.51
N ARG A 460 -18.73 -10.22 0.94
CA ARG A 460 -19.07 -11.56 1.45
C ARG A 460 -17.91 -12.53 1.31
N ALA A 461 -17.79 -13.41 2.30
CA ALA A 461 -16.90 -14.57 2.28
C ALA A 461 -17.09 -15.39 0.98
N THR A 462 -15.98 -15.99 0.52
CA THR A 462 -15.88 -16.80 -0.69
C THR A 462 -15.49 -18.22 -0.27
N ASP A 463 -16.48 -19.03 0.11
CA ASP A 463 -16.28 -20.38 0.65
C ASP A 463 -15.77 -21.36 -0.43
N LEU A 464 -14.83 -22.25 -0.08
CA LEU A 464 -14.31 -23.27 -1.01
C LEU A 464 -15.41 -24.21 -1.52
N ARG A 465 -16.39 -24.52 -0.66
CA ARG A 465 -17.57 -25.33 -1.03
C ARG A 465 -18.37 -24.66 -2.15
N GLU A 466 -18.55 -23.34 -2.09
CA GLU A 466 -19.25 -22.59 -3.15
C GLU A 466 -18.43 -22.56 -4.43
N ALA A 467 -17.13 -22.31 -4.33
CA ALA A 467 -16.24 -22.31 -5.49
C ALA A 467 -16.27 -23.65 -6.24
N ARG A 468 -16.22 -24.78 -5.51
CA ARG A 468 -16.33 -26.13 -6.09
C ARG A 468 -17.73 -26.41 -6.66
N GLU A 469 -18.79 -25.92 -6.03
CA GLU A 469 -20.13 -26.02 -6.58
C GLU A 469 -20.25 -25.29 -7.93
N ASN A 470 -19.74 -24.06 -8.00
CA ASN A 470 -19.73 -23.26 -9.23
C ASN A 470 -18.94 -23.96 -10.35
N GLN A 471 -17.79 -24.55 -10.04
CA GLN A 471 -17.03 -25.36 -11.00
C GLN A 471 -17.84 -26.55 -11.53
N ARG A 472 -18.56 -27.26 -10.66
CA ARG A 472 -19.43 -28.37 -11.09
C ARG A 472 -20.59 -27.86 -11.95
N ARG A 473 -21.18 -26.72 -11.58
CA ARG A 473 -22.27 -26.08 -12.33
C ARG A 473 -21.86 -25.58 -13.71
N ALA A 474 -20.59 -25.25 -13.90
CA ALA A 474 -20.05 -24.93 -15.22
C ALA A 474 -20.12 -26.12 -16.20
N ALA A 475 -20.06 -27.36 -15.71
CA ALA A 475 -20.20 -28.58 -16.50
C ALA A 475 -21.65 -29.10 -16.54
N ASP A 476 -22.36 -29.04 -15.41
CA ASP A 476 -23.75 -29.45 -15.26
C ASP A 476 -24.51 -28.42 -14.39
N PRO A 477 -25.35 -27.54 -14.98
CA PRO A 477 -26.06 -26.50 -14.24
C PRO A 477 -26.95 -26.99 -13.09
N ALA A 478 -27.34 -28.28 -13.08
CA ALA A 478 -28.13 -28.88 -12.00
C ALA A 478 -27.26 -29.46 -10.87
N ALA A 479 -25.93 -29.46 -11.00
CA ALA A 479 -25.03 -30.00 -10.01
C ALA A 479 -25.14 -29.27 -8.67
N THR A 480 -25.19 -30.06 -7.59
CA THR A 480 -25.13 -29.59 -6.21
C THR A 480 -23.84 -30.04 -5.56
N TYR A 481 -23.32 -29.23 -4.65
CA TYR A 481 -22.18 -29.60 -3.80
C TYR A 481 -22.36 -29.03 -2.39
N ALA A 482 -22.82 -29.89 -1.50
CA ALA A 482 -23.12 -29.53 -0.12
C ALA A 482 -21.86 -29.52 0.75
N LEU A 483 -21.98 -28.95 1.95
CA LEU A 483 -20.89 -28.98 2.94
C LEU A 483 -20.42 -30.41 3.24
N GLN A 484 -21.35 -31.38 3.28
CA GLN A 484 -21.01 -32.78 3.52
C GLN A 484 -20.15 -33.39 2.40
N ASP A 485 -20.33 -32.95 1.16
CA ASP A 485 -19.50 -33.38 0.03
C ASP A 485 -18.08 -32.80 0.16
N LEU A 486 -17.96 -31.53 0.57
CA LEU A 486 -16.66 -30.93 0.88
C LEU A 486 -15.96 -31.67 2.01
N ILE A 487 -16.67 -31.99 3.09
CA ILE A 487 -16.12 -32.76 4.22
C ILE A 487 -15.61 -34.12 3.74
N ALA A 488 -16.42 -34.85 2.96
CA ALA A 488 -16.01 -36.15 2.43
C ALA A 488 -14.76 -36.07 1.54
N ASP A 489 -14.67 -35.06 0.67
CA ASP A 489 -13.49 -34.83 -0.18
C ASP A 489 -12.24 -34.49 0.65
N LEU A 490 -12.39 -33.67 1.70
CA LEU A 490 -11.30 -33.31 2.59
C LEU A 490 -10.86 -34.50 3.45
N GLU A 491 -11.78 -35.31 3.97
CA GLU A 491 -11.43 -36.49 4.77
C GLU A 491 -10.76 -37.58 3.93
N LYS A 492 -11.10 -37.68 2.64
CA LYS A 492 -10.36 -38.53 1.70
C LYS A 492 -8.89 -38.10 1.55
N GLU A 493 -8.61 -36.81 1.62
CA GLU A 493 -7.25 -36.27 1.46
C GLU A 493 -6.47 -36.22 2.79
N PHE A 494 -7.12 -35.84 3.89
CA PHE A 494 -6.49 -35.55 5.18
C PHE A 494 -6.70 -36.62 6.26
N GLY A 495 -7.58 -37.59 6.03
CA GLY A 495 -7.89 -38.69 6.93
C GLY A 495 -9.36 -38.70 7.40
N GLU A 496 -9.86 -39.89 7.74
CA GLU A 496 -11.22 -40.07 8.26
C GLU A 496 -11.44 -39.24 9.55
N GLY A 497 -12.53 -38.48 9.60
CA GLY A 497 -12.84 -37.60 10.73
C GLY A 497 -11.95 -36.37 10.89
N ALA A 498 -11.10 -36.04 9.89
CA ALA A 498 -10.16 -34.93 9.95
C ALA A 498 -10.84 -33.58 10.22
N VAL A 499 -11.99 -33.30 9.60
CA VAL A 499 -12.68 -32.01 9.79
C VAL A 499 -13.18 -31.86 11.23
N ALA A 500 -13.83 -32.87 11.78
CA ALA A 500 -14.34 -32.84 13.15
C ALA A 500 -13.21 -32.78 14.19
N ARG A 501 -12.10 -33.49 13.95
CA ARG A 501 -10.88 -33.39 14.78
C ARG A 501 -10.27 -31.99 14.70
N GLY A 502 -10.20 -31.43 13.49
CA GLY A 502 -9.63 -30.10 13.24
C GLY A 502 -10.43 -28.98 13.91
N GLN A 503 -11.76 -29.10 13.94
CA GLN A 503 -12.61 -28.18 14.69
C GLN A 503 -12.27 -28.16 16.18
N LYS A 504 -12.04 -29.34 16.78
CA LYS A 504 -11.64 -29.44 18.20
C LYS A 504 -10.26 -28.85 18.45
N VAL A 505 -9.30 -29.10 17.56
CA VAL A 505 -7.95 -28.49 17.64
C VAL A 505 -8.07 -26.97 17.55
N PHE A 506 -8.83 -26.45 16.58
CA PHE A 506 -9.05 -25.02 16.41
C PHE A 506 -9.69 -24.38 17.64
N ALA A 507 -10.76 -24.98 18.18
CA ALA A 507 -11.42 -24.50 19.38
C ALA A 507 -10.45 -24.40 20.57
N ASN A 508 -9.63 -25.43 20.79
CA ASN A 508 -8.72 -25.49 21.94
C ASN A 508 -7.48 -24.60 21.81
N THR A 509 -7.01 -24.33 20.59
CA THR A 509 -5.70 -23.71 20.38
C THR A 509 -5.74 -22.36 19.65
N CYS A 510 -6.72 -22.15 18.77
CA CYS A 510 -6.79 -20.99 17.87
C CYS A 510 -7.90 -19.99 18.24
N ALA A 511 -9.05 -20.50 18.71
CA ALA A 511 -10.28 -19.71 18.82
C ALA A 511 -10.18 -18.53 19.80
N ARG A 512 -9.29 -18.57 20.80
CA ARG A 512 -9.03 -17.41 21.69
C ARG A 512 -8.68 -16.14 20.91
N CYS A 513 -7.85 -16.29 19.87
CA CYS A 513 -7.48 -15.18 18.99
C CYS A 513 -8.43 -15.07 17.80
N HIS A 514 -8.87 -16.21 17.25
CA HIS A 514 -9.56 -16.31 15.97
C HIS A 514 -11.05 -16.62 16.07
N SER A 515 -11.74 -16.15 17.10
CA SER A 515 -13.20 -16.17 17.16
C SER A 515 -13.72 -14.82 17.63
N SER A 516 -14.73 -14.30 16.94
CA SER A 516 -15.46 -13.10 17.34
C SER A 516 -16.70 -13.41 18.17
N GLN A 517 -17.02 -14.69 18.41
CA GLN A 517 -18.22 -15.07 19.15
C GLN A 517 -18.10 -14.66 20.63
N PRO A 518 -19.17 -14.11 21.23
CA PRO A 518 -19.15 -13.70 22.65
C PRO A 518 -18.74 -14.82 23.61
N GLU A 519 -19.13 -16.05 23.32
CA GLU A 519 -18.79 -17.25 24.09
C GLU A 519 -17.28 -17.50 24.11
N ALA A 520 -16.57 -17.21 23.01
CA ALA A 520 -15.12 -17.30 22.93
C ALA A 520 -14.43 -16.29 23.88
N ALA A 521 -14.97 -15.08 23.99
CA ALA A 521 -14.47 -14.08 24.94
C ALA A 521 -14.69 -14.51 26.41
N ALA A 522 -15.71 -15.33 26.68
CA ALA A 522 -15.96 -15.95 27.98
C ALA A 522 -15.13 -17.23 28.24
N GLY A 523 -14.24 -17.60 27.31
CA GLY A 523 -13.41 -18.81 27.41
C GLY A 523 -14.15 -20.12 27.10
N GLN A 524 -15.32 -20.05 26.47
CA GLN A 524 -16.15 -21.21 26.12
C GLN A 524 -15.95 -21.56 24.65
N PHE A 525 -15.00 -22.46 24.36
CA PHE A 525 -14.62 -22.79 22.98
C PHE A 525 -15.25 -24.08 22.43
N ASP A 526 -15.47 -25.09 23.29
CA ASP A 526 -15.88 -26.43 22.86
C ASP A 526 -17.26 -26.51 22.20
N ALA A 527 -18.14 -25.55 22.51
CA ALA A 527 -19.51 -25.50 22.01
C ALA A 527 -19.70 -24.52 20.84
N LEU A 528 -18.62 -23.92 20.33
CA LEU A 528 -18.70 -22.95 19.23
C LEU A 528 -19.02 -23.64 17.90
N ASP A 529 -20.08 -23.17 17.26
CA ASP A 529 -20.37 -23.48 15.87
C ASP A 529 -19.73 -22.39 14.99
N PHE A 530 -18.62 -22.75 14.34
CA PHE A 530 -17.90 -21.84 13.45
C PHE A 530 -18.56 -21.69 12.08
N HIS A 531 -19.54 -22.53 11.73
CA HIS A 531 -20.34 -22.42 10.50
C HIS A 531 -21.66 -21.68 10.72
N LYS A 532 -21.97 -21.30 11.97
CA LYS A 532 -23.18 -20.58 12.34
C LYS A 532 -23.35 -19.32 11.48
N VAL A 533 -24.55 -19.17 10.92
CA VAL A 533 -24.95 -17.99 10.17
C VAL A 533 -25.75 -17.07 11.08
N ASP A 534 -25.42 -15.78 11.08
CA ASP A 534 -26.20 -14.75 11.73
C ASP A 534 -27.50 -14.53 10.95
N ALA A 535 -28.64 -14.75 11.60
CA ALA A 535 -29.95 -14.70 10.97
C ALA A 535 -30.32 -13.30 10.43
N LYS A 536 -29.72 -12.23 10.97
CA LYS A 536 -30.00 -10.86 10.56
C LYS A 536 -29.29 -10.48 9.27
N SER A 537 -28.01 -10.82 9.17
CA SER A 537 -27.17 -10.45 8.02
C SER A 537 -27.07 -11.54 6.95
N GLY A 538 -27.35 -12.81 7.30
CA GLY A 538 -27.08 -13.95 6.44
C GLY A 538 -25.59 -14.26 6.25
N LEU A 539 -24.70 -13.62 7.03
CA LEU A 539 -23.26 -13.85 7.02
C LEU A 539 -22.86 -14.83 8.12
N ARG A 540 -21.66 -15.40 8.01
CA ARG A 540 -21.09 -16.19 9.11
C ARG A 540 -21.00 -15.33 10.37
N ALA A 541 -21.59 -15.82 11.46
CA ALA A 541 -21.65 -15.12 12.74
C ALA A 541 -20.26 -14.96 13.36
N ASP A 542 -19.37 -15.92 13.12
CA ASP A 542 -17.96 -15.81 13.46
C ASP A 542 -17.16 -15.18 12.31
N TRP A 543 -16.52 -14.05 12.61
CA TRP A 543 -15.58 -13.36 11.73
C TRP A 543 -14.23 -14.08 11.64
N LEU A 544 -13.99 -15.09 12.48
CA LEU A 544 -12.73 -15.83 12.60
C LEU A 544 -11.51 -14.95 12.93
N GLY A 545 -11.77 -13.93 13.75
CA GLY A 545 -10.80 -12.98 14.27
C GLY A 545 -11.44 -12.22 15.44
N ASN A 546 -10.64 -11.74 16.40
CA ASN A 546 -11.17 -10.95 17.51
C ASN A 546 -10.80 -9.47 17.41
N ASP A 547 -9.88 -9.09 16.51
CA ASP A 547 -9.33 -7.74 16.30
C ASP A 547 -8.77 -7.07 17.57
N ALA A 548 -8.56 -7.85 18.63
CA ALA A 548 -8.00 -7.35 19.86
C ALA A 548 -6.49 -7.07 19.64
N PRO A 549 -5.96 -5.95 20.15
CA PRO A 549 -4.54 -5.70 20.10
C PRO A 549 -3.80 -6.74 20.94
N THR A 550 -2.97 -7.55 20.27
CA THR A 550 -2.16 -8.62 20.87
C THR A 550 -0.69 -8.26 20.76
N LEU A 551 0.08 -8.50 21.83
CA LEU A 551 1.51 -8.20 21.86
C LEU A 551 2.24 -8.98 20.77
N VAL A 552 3.16 -8.33 20.07
CA VAL A 552 3.92 -9.00 19.01
C VAL A 552 4.82 -10.11 19.55
N SER A 553 5.32 -10.00 20.79
CA SER A 553 6.04 -11.09 21.47
C SER A 553 5.17 -12.33 21.71
N GLU A 554 3.86 -12.16 21.87
CA GLU A 554 2.89 -13.26 22.00
C GLU A 554 2.53 -13.85 20.62
N VAL A 555 2.25 -13.00 19.62
CA VAL A 555 1.94 -13.46 18.25
C VAL A 555 3.12 -14.18 17.61
N GLY A 556 4.33 -13.69 17.87
CA GLY A 556 5.59 -14.30 17.47
C GLY A 556 5.90 -14.24 15.97
N THR A 557 5.29 -13.34 15.19
CA THR A 557 5.57 -13.15 13.74
C THR A 557 6.73 -12.18 13.48
N PHE A 558 7.06 -11.90 12.21
CA PHE A 558 8.09 -10.92 11.83
C PHE A 558 7.76 -9.51 12.36
N ARG A 559 8.36 -9.13 13.49
CA ARG A 559 7.84 -8.05 14.33
C ARG A 559 7.97 -6.63 13.79
N CYS A 560 8.75 -6.38 12.74
CA CYS A 560 9.02 -5.00 12.28
C CYS A 560 7.73 -4.24 11.97
N ARG A 561 6.70 -4.91 11.44
CA ARG A 561 5.41 -4.23 11.18
C ARG A 561 4.71 -3.71 12.44
N ALA A 562 4.88 -4.35 13.59
CA ALA A 562 4.29 -3.87 14.84
C ALA A 562 5.00 -2.62 15.40
N LEU A 563 6.21 -2.31 14.91
CA LEU A 563 7.05 -1.18 15.34
C LEU A 563 6.81 0.11 14.55
N HIS A 564 5.92 0.06 13.55
CA HIS A 564 5.47 1.20 12.76
C HIS A 564 5.07 2.41 13.63
N SER A 565 5.57 3.61 13.32
CA SER A 565 5.44 4.79 14.20
C SER A 565 4.44 5.83 13.78
N ASN A 566 3.93 5.69 12.58
CA ASN A 566 3.55 6.83 11.76
C ASN A 566 2.29 7.57 12.27
N HIS A 567 1.52 6.94 13.18
CA HIS A 567 0.34 7.50 13.87
C HIS A 567 0.63 8.12 15.25
N MET A 568 1.90 8.06 15.71
CA MET A 568 2.32 8.65 16.97
C MET A 568 2.43 10.16 16.91
N THR A 569 2.49 10.81 18.08
CA THR A 569 2.66 12.26 18.18
C THR A 569 3.95 12.71 17.48
N GLY A 570 3.86 13.79 16.71
CA GLY A 570 4.96 14.34 15.92
C GLY A 570 5.18 13.67 14.57
N LYS A 571 4.41 12.62 14.23
CA LYS A 571 4.54 11.88 12.97
C LYS A 571 3.44 12.25 11.97
N ILE A 572 3.67 11.92 10.71
CA ILE A 572 2.86 12.32 9.56
C ILE A 572 1.35 12.03 9.72
N TRP A 573 0.96 10.87 10.27
CA TRP A 573 -0.45 10.48 10.44
C TRP A 573 -0.98 10.73 11.85
N GLN A 574 -0.40 11.67 12.62
CA GLN A 574 -0.83 11.96 13.99
C GLN A 574 -2.35 12.21 14.12
N GLU A 575 -2.95 12.96 13.18
CA GLU A 575 -4.40 13.24 13.19
C GLU A 575 -5.28 12.03 12.79
N TYR A 576 -4.66 10.90 12.41
CA TYR A 576 -5.32 9.61 12.15
C TYR A 576 -5.08 8.56 13.24
N GLY A 577 -4.43 8.93 14.36
CA GLY A 577 -4.22 8.06 15.52
C GLY A 577 -5.06 8.49 16.74
N SER A 578 -5.71 7.53 17.41
CA SER A 578 -6.47 7.79 18.64
C SER A 578 -5.56 8.05 19.86
N GLU A 579 -6.10 8.71 20.88
CA GLU A 579 -5.38 8.88 22.14
C GLU A 579 -5.25 7.55 22.90
N THR A 580 -6.18 6.61 22.70
CA THR A 580 -6.08 5.26 23.29
C THR A 580 -4.90 4.49 22.69
N LEU A 581 -4.76 4.46 21.36
CA LEU A 581 -3.60 3.88 20.68
C LEU A 581 -2.31 4.52 21.21
N ARG A 582 -2.30 5.85 21.34
CA ARG A 582 -1.16 6.57 21.91
C ARG A 582 -0.96 6.33 23.41
N ALA A 583 -1.95 5.91 24.17
CA ALA A 583 -1.78 5.61 25.60
C ALA A 583 -1.30 4.17 25.84
N GLN A 584 -1.39 3.29 24.84
CA GLN A 584 -1.05 1.89 24.98
C GLN A 584 0.43 1.70 25.38
N PRO A 585 0.74 0.88 26.40
CA PRO A 585 2.12 0.61 26.77
C PRO A 585 2.82 -0.21 25.67
N PRO A 586 4.10 0.06 25.35
CA PRO A 586 4.84 -0.78 24.41
C PRO A 586 5.03 -2.21 24.95
N ASP A 587 5.33 -3.15 24.06
CA ASP A 587 5.64 -4.53 24.43
C ASP A 587 6.90 -4.59 25.31
N PRO A 588 6.80 -5.00 26.59
CA PRO A 588 7.92 -5.01 27.52
C PRO A 588 8.98 -6.07 27.19
N ASN A 589 8.68 -7.01 26.29
CA ASN A 589 9.58 -8.09 25.91
C ASN A 589 10.49 -7.72 24.72
N LEU A 590 10.32 -6.55 24.13
CA LEU A 590 11.15 -6.07 23.02
C LEU A 590 12.26 -5.15 23.49
N LYS A 591 13.39 -5.22 22.79
CA LYS A 591 14.58 -4.38 23.04
C LYS A 591 14.75 -3.28 22.01
N GLU A 592 13.99 -3.34 20.91
CA GLU A 592 13.93 -2.30 19.90
C GLU A 592 13.52 -0.95 20.50
N PRO A 593 14.02 0.19 19.98
CA PRO A 593 13.65 1.51 20.46
C PRO A 593 12.11 1.70 20.46
N ALA A 594 11.56 2.05 21.62
CA ALA A 594 10.11 2.04 21.85
C ALA A 594 9.38 3.37 21.51
N ASP A 595 10.07 4.41 21.03
CA ASP A 595 9.47 5.71 20.70
C ASP A 595 9.02 5.85 19.24
N GLY A 596 8.82 4.70 18.57
CA GLY A 596 8.24 4.56 17.24
C GLY A 596 6.81 4.03 17.27
N GLY A 597 6.59 2.72 17.41
CA GLY A 597 5.28 2.06 17.40
C GLY A 597 4.88 1.41 18.73
N ARG A 598 3.64 0.90 18.83
CA ARG A 598 3.13 0.26 20.06
C ARG A 598 3.48 -1.22 20.20
N SER A 599 3.96 -1.88 19.15
CA SER A 599 4.35 -3.31 19.18
C SER A 599 3.17 -4.28 19.37
N TYR A 600 2.01 -3.94 18.83
CA TYR A 600 0.84 -4.82 18.80
C TYR A 600 0.45 -5.18 17.37
N TYR A 601 -0.16 -6.35 17.23
CA TYR A 601 -0.92 -6.71 16.05
C TYR A 601 -2.39 -6.84 16.39
N ARG A 602 -3.23 -6.55 15.41
CA ARG A 602 -4.61 -7.07 15.34
C ARG A 602 -4.60 -8.24 14.38
N ASN A 603 -5.27 -9.33 14.75
CA ASN A 603 -5.23 -10.52 13.91
C ASN A 603 -6.03 -10.31 12.61
N ILE A 604 -5.70 -11.11 11.61
CA ILE A 604 -6.48 -11.19 10.39
C ILE A 604 -7.61 -12.20 10.58
N SER A 605 -8.70 -12.00 9.85
CA SER A 605 -9.72 -13.04 9.71
C SER A 605 -9.15 -14.27 9.02
N LEU A 606 -9.57 -15.45 9.48
CA LEU A 606 -9.31 -16.71 8.79
C LEU A 606 -10.44 -17.13 7.84
N LEU A 607 -11.45 -16.26 7.62
CA LEU A 607 -12.40 -16.46 6.53
C LEU A 607 -11.65 -16.50 5.20
N ASN A 608 -12.02 -17.42 4.32
CA ASN A 608 -11.42 -17.56 2.98
C ASN A 608 -9.91 -17.82 3.02
N LEU A 609 -9.37 -18.42 4.08
CA LEU A 609 -7.93 -18.66 4.20
C LEU A 609 -7.38 -19.42 2.99
N TRP A 610 -8.21 -20.30 2.41
CA TRP A 610 -7.90 -21.04 1.18
C TRP A 610 -7.62 -20.15 -0.05
N ALA A 611 -8.21 -18.95 -0.10
CA ALA A 611 -8.13 -18.05 -1.24
C ALA A 611 -6.96 -17.06 -1.13
N HIS A 612 -6.45 -16.78 0.09
CA HIS A 612 -5.53 -15.67 0.40
C HIS A 612 -4.09 -16.07 0.77
N ALA A 613 -3.72 -17.34 0.60
CA ALA A 613 -2.33 -17.79 0.76
C ALA A 613 -1.37 -17.07 -0.23
N PRO A 614 -0.07 -16.89 0.10
CA PRO A 614 0.62 -17.33 1.32
C PRO A 614 0.27 -16.52 2.57
N PHE A 615 0.72 -16.98 3.75
CA PHE A 615 0.27 -16.43 5.02
C PHE A 615 1.25 -15.44 5.66
N MET A 616 0.74 -14.84 6.75
CA MET A 616 1.34 -13.76 7.53
C MET A 616 1.30 -12.40 6.82
N HIS A 617 1.49 -11.34 7.59
CA HIS A 617 1.36 -9.97 7.09
C HIS A 617 2.33 -9.64 5.94
N ASN A 618 3.38 -10.42 5.72
CA ASN A 618 4.40 -10.22 4.70
C ASN A 618 4.43 -11.34 3.62
N ASN A 619 3.43 -12.23 3.59
CA ASN A 619 3.34 -13.39 2.68
C ASN A 619 4.57 -14.32 2.69
N ALA A 620 5.33 -14.36 3.79
CA ALA A 620 6.57 -15.13 3.85
C ALA A 620 6.37 -16.62 4.18
N VAL A 621 5.21 -17.00 4.75
CA VAL A 621 4.91 -18.39 5.15
C VAL A 621 4.15 -19.12 4.03
N GLY A 622 4.85 -20.06 3.38
CA GLY A 622 4.40 -20.80 2.20
C GLY A 622 5.37 -20.66 1.02
N PRO A 623 5.05 -21.21 -0.16
CA PRO A 623 5.86 -21.04 -1.36
C PRO A 623 6.03 -19.57 -1.79
N GLU A 624 7.17 -19.26 -2.42
CA GLU A 624 7.35 -17.94 -3.07
C GLU A 624 6.57 -17.89 -4.37
N LEU A 625 5.83 -16.80 -4.61
CA LEU A 625 5.06 -16.61 -5.83
C LEU A 625 5.84 -15.81 -6.88
N CYS A 626 5.78 -16.26 -8.13
CA CYS A 626 6.28 -15.55 -9.29
C CYS A 626 5.31 -15.74 -10.44
N GLY A 627 4.89 -14.69 -11.13
CA GLY A 627 4.00 -14.88 -12.27
C GLY A 627 4.68 -15.48 -13.51
N GLN A 628 6.00 -15.76 -13.45
CA GLN A 628 6.81 -16.29 -14.54
C GLN A 628 6.60 -15.55 -15.88
N PRO A 629 6.85 -14.22 -15.92
CA PRO A 629 6.56 -13.42 -17.11
C PRO A 629 7.36 -13.91 -18.32
N GLU A 630 6.77 -13.71 -19.49
CA GLU A 630 7.41 -13.92 -20.79
C GLU A 630 8.57 -12.95 -20.95
N ASN A 631 8.34 -11.66 -20.62
CA ASN A 631 9.41 -10.68 -20.58
C ASN A 631 10.31 -10.91 -19.34
N LYS A 632 11.48 -11.50 -19.56
CA LYS A 632 12.44 -11.81 -18.48
C LYS A 632 13.00 -10.57 -17.78
N ALA A 633 12.92 -9.39 -18.38
CA ALA A 633 13.24 -8.15 -17.67
C ALA A 633 12.28 -7.87 -16.50
N ASN A 634 11.09 -8.48 -16.47
CA ASN A 634 10.12 -8.34 -15.39
C ASN A 634 10.11 -9.56 -14.44
N ALA A 635 11.08 -10.48 -14.55
CA ALA A 635 11.17 -11.68 -13.71
C ALA A 635 11.79 -11.38 -12.32
N PHE A 636 11.10 -10.59 -11.49
CA PHE A 636 11.62 -10.08 -10.20
C PHE A 636 12.11 -11.14 -9.22
N TYR A 637 11.48 -12.33 -9.18
CA TYR A 637 11.96 -13.42 -8.31
C TYR A 637 13.35 -13.91 -8.71
N ALA A 638 13.63 -14.02 -10.02
CA ALA A 638 14.95 -14.39 -10.50
C ALA A 638 16.01 -13.33 -10.16
N MET A 639 15.60 -12.06 -10.06
CA MET A 639 16.47 -10.95 -9.66
C MET A 639 16.73 -10.91 -8.15
N ARG A 640 15.80 -11.45 -7.34
CA ARG A 640 15.85 -11.42 -5.87
C ARG A 640 15.43 -12.77 -5.28
N PRO A 641 16.27 -13.82 -5.39
CA PRO A 641 16.08 -15.05 -4.62
C PRO A 641 16.12 -14.73 -3.11
N ARG A 642 15.43 -15.54 -2.30
CA ARG A 642 15.19 -15.23 -0.89
C ARG A 642 15.55 -16.34 0.08
N TYR A 643 15.78 -17.56 -0.38
CA TYR A 643 16.13 -18.65 0.53
C TYR A 643 17.61 -18.54 0.90
N VAL A 644 17.89 -18.62 2.20
CA VAL A 644 19.23 -18.42 2.76
C VAL A 644 19.61 -19.54 3.72
N ASP A 645 20.92 -19.72 3.94
CA ASP A 645 21.42 -20.50 5.07
C ASP A 645 21.08 -19.77 6.38
N GLY A 646 20.48 -20.49 7.33
CA GLY A 646 20.00 -19.92 8.59
C GLY A 646 21.09 -19.44 9.54
N LYS A 647 22.35 -19.86 9.36
CA LYS A 647 23.48 -19.49 10.25
C LYS A 647 24.13 -18.19 9.80
N ASP A 648 24.51 -18.11 8.52
CA ASP A 648 25.28 -16.97 8.00
C ASP A 648 24.44 -16.00 7.16
N LEU A 649 23.20 -16.35 6.80
CA LEU A 649 22.33 -15.59 5.88
C LEU A 649 22.95 -15.38 4.49
N SER A 650 23.74 -16.33 4.00
CA SER A 650 24.14 -16.42 2.60
C SER A 650 23.00 -16.97 1.74
N LEU A 651 22.87 -16.53 0.49
CA LEU A 651 21.91 -17.12 -0.45
C LEU A 651 22.22 -18.60 -0.64
N LEU A 652 21.20 -19.45 -0.61
CA LEU A 652 21.37 -20.82 -1.04
C LEU A 652 21.81 -20.86 -2.52
N PRO A 653 22.66 -21.83 -2.91
CA PRO A 653 23.06 -22.02 -4.30
C PRO A 653 21.84 -22.14 -5.24
N PRO A 654 21.92 -21.71 -6.51
CA PRO A 654 20.79 -21.72 -7.44
C PRO A 654 20.07 -23.08 -7.56
N GLU A 655 20.81 -24.19 -7.49
CA GLU A 655 20.28 -25.55 -7.55
C GLU A 655 19.56 -25.99 -6.26
N GLN A 656 19.75 -25.25 -5.16
CA GLN A 656 19.08 -25.45 -3.88
C GLN A 656 17.97 -24.43 -3.62
N GLN A 657 17.87 -23.37 -4.44
CA GLN A 657 16.74 -22.43 -4.39
C GLN A 657 15.48 -23.15 -4.87
N PRO A 658 14.42 -23.26 -4.03
CA PRO A 658 13.13 -23.73 -4.49
C PRO A 658 12.60 -22.89 -5.65
N ALA A 659 12.00 -23.57 -6.62
CA ALA A 659 11.27 -22.90 -7.68
C ALA A 659 10.08 -22.11 -7.09
N CYS A 660 9.89 -20.90 -7.57
CA CYS A 660 8.69 -20.12 -7.25
C CYS A 660 7.46 -20.70 -7.98
N TRP A 661 6.30 -20.55 -7.37
CA TRP A 661 5.02 -20.99 -7.91
C TRP A 661 4.44 -19.94 -8.85
N ALA A 662 3.95 -20.38 -10.00
CA ALA A 662 3.24 -19.53 -10.95
C ALA A 662 2.02 -18.88 -10.30
N TYR A 663 1.62 -17.69 -10.77
CA TYR A 663 0.32 -17.12 -10.39
C TYR A 663 -0.79 -17.97 -11.00
N ASP A 664 -1.60 -18.59 -10.15
CA ASP A 664 -2.74 -19.41 -10.56
C ASP A 664 -3.98 -18.98 -9.76
N PRO A 665 -4.87 -18.18 -10.36
CA PRO A 665 -6.06 -17.69 -9.68
C PRO A 665 -7.21 -18.71 -9.63
N SER A 666 -7.05 -19.90 -10.23
CA SER A 666 -8.07 -20.95 -10.22
C SER A 666 -8.37 -21.46 -8.79
N VAL A 667 -9.48 -22.17 -8.64
CA VAL A 667 -9.84 -22.79 -7.35
C VAL A 667 -8.79 -23.82 -6.94
N GLU A 668 -8.32 -24.64 -7.89
CA GLU A 668 -7.29 -25.65 -7.69
C GLU A 668 -5.95 -25.02 -7.29
N GLY A 669 -5.52 -23.98 -8.02
CA GLY A 669 -4.26 -23.27 -7.76
C GLY A 669 -4.23 -22.62 -6.38
N ARG A 670 -5.31 -21.93 -6.00
CA ARG A 670 -5.47 -21.35 -4.66
C ARG A 670 -5.49 -22.41 -3.57
N PHE A 671 -6.25 -23.49 -3.75
CA PHE A 671 -6.31 -24.56 -2.77
C PHE A 671 -4.98 -25.32 -2.63
N ALA A 672 -4.24 -25.52 -3.72
CA ALA A 672 -2.89 -26.08 -3.67
C ALA A 672 -1.93 -25.16 -2.89
N LEU A 673 -1.98 -23.85 -3.14
CA LEU A 673 -1.16 -22.87 -2.43
C LEU A 673 -1.52 -22.81 -0.94
N TYR A 674 -2.82 -22.85 -0.62
CA TYR A 674 -3.32 -22.96 0.75
C TYR A 674 -2.71 -24.15 1.48
N LYS A 675 -2.76 -25.34 0.88
CA LYS A 675 -2.20 -26.55 1.51
C LYS A 675 -0.70 -26.42 1.77
N ALA A 676 0.07 -25.93 0.80
CA ALA A 676 1.50 -25.71 0.97
C ALA A 676 1.83 -24.63 2.01
N SER A 677 1.01 -23.59 2.10
CA SER A 677 1.14 -22.54 3.12
C SER A 677 0.73 -23.02 4.51
N MET A 678 -0.28 -23.88 4.63
CA MET A 678 -0.66 -24.54 5.89
C MET A 678 0.43 -25.50 6.36
N ASP A 679 1.02 -26.28 5.44
CA ASP A 679 2.15 -27.15 5.75
C ASP A 679 3.34 -26.34 6.28
N ALA A 680 3.73 -25.27 5.57
CA ALA A 680 4.78 -24.38 6.04
C ALA A 680 4.43 -23.76 7.39
N LEU A 681 3.18 -23.33 7.60
CA LEU A 681 2.72 -22.75 8.86
C LEU A 681 2.88 -23.76 10.01
N LEU A 682 2.42 -24.99 9.84
CA LEU A 682 2.33 -26.01 10.88
C LEU A 682 3.64 -26.80 11.11
N HIS A 683 4.63 -26.64 10.23
CA HIS A 683 5.96 -27.23 10.33
C HIS A 683 7.07 -26.17 10.34
N PRO A 684 7.12 -25.29 11.37
CA PRO A 684 8.10 -24.21 11.44
C PRO A 684 9.56 -24.69 11.45
N ASP A 685 9.83 -25.87 11.99
CA ASP A 685 11.15 -26.53 12.01
C ASP A 685 11.63 -26.97 10.61
N GLN A 686 10.68 -27.16 9.67
CA GLN A 686 10.96 -27.57 8.29
C GLN A 686 11.07 -26.38 7.32
N ARG A 687 10.80 -25.15 7.79
CA ARG A 687 10.89 -23.96 6.95
C ARG A 687 12.33 -23.66 6.59
N MET A 688 12.61 -23.56 5.30
CA MET A 688 13.85 -22.92 4.84
C MET A 688 13.79 -21.41 5.15
N PRO A 689 14.81 -20.84 5.81
CA PRO A 689 14.84 -19.42 6.14
C PRO A 689 14.74 -18.53 4.90
N LYS A 690 13.92 -17.48 5.00
CA LYS A 690 13.75 -16.49 3.94
C LYS A 690 14.20 -15.12 4.40
N VAL A 691 15.08 -14.52 3.62
CA VAL A 691 15.57 -13.15 3.82
C VAL A 691 15.75 -12.50 2.46
N THR A 692 15.30 -11.26 2.35
CA THR A 692 15.56 -10.45 1.16
C THR A 692 16.89 -9.74 1.31
N LEU A 693 17.85 -10.16 0.51
CA LEU A 693 19.20 -9.60 0.49
C LEU A 693 19.32 -8.51 -0.58
N LEU A 694 20.39 -7.73 -0.49
CA LEU A 694 20.90 -6.97 -1.63
C LEU A 694 21.38 -7.97 -2.69
N ASN A 695 20.96 -7.80 -3.94
CA ASN A 695 21.38 -8.66 -5.04
C ASN A 695 22.67 -8.17 -5.74
N GLU A 696 23.10 -6.94 -5.47
CA GLU A 696 24.33 -6.34 -5.99
C GLU A 696 24.83 -5.20 -5.08
N ASP A 697 26.09 -4.80 -5.28
CA ASP A 697 26.69 -3.70 -4.55
C ASP A 697 26.01 -2.37 -4.87
N VAL A 698 25.80 -1.54 -3.85
CA VAL A 698 25.16 -0.23 -3.97
C VAL A 698 26.18 0.86 -3.68
N THR A 699 26.51 1.67 -4.68
CA THR A 699 27.42 2.81 -4.52
C THR A 699 26.64 4.11 -4.38
N LEU A 700 26.86 4.79 -3.26
CA LEU A 700 26.31 6.11 -2.93
C LEU A 700 27.43 7.15 -2.98
N ARG A 701 27.11 8.35 -3.44
CA ARG A 701 28.01 9.50 -3.31
C ARG A 701 27.50 10.44 -2.23
N VAL A 702 28.36 10.79 -1.28
CA VAL A 702 28.01 11.57 -0.09
C VAL A 702 28.86 12.82 -0.03
N GLY A 703 28.21 13.99 -0.02
CA GLY A 703 28.88 15.27 0.12
C GLY A 703 27.97 16.47 -0.13
N PRO A 704 28.44 17.70 0.13
CA PRO A 704 27.74 18.91 -0.28
C PRO A 704 27.59 19.00 -1.80
N ARG A 705 26.39 19.39 -2.24
CA ARG A 705 26.16 19.84 -3.62
C ARG A 705 26.58 21.29 -3.72
N LEU A 706 27.55 21.56 -4.57
CA LEU A 706 27.98 22.91 -4.90
C LEU A 706 27.40 23.27 -6.27
N TRP A 707 26.74 24.42 -6.32
CA TRP A 707 26.31 25.03 -7.57
C TRP A 707 27.14 26.29 -7.80
N ASP A 708 27.90 26.32 -8.88
CA ASP A 708 28.77 27.43 -9.26
C ASP A 708 28.10 28.40 -10.26
N GLY A 709 26.78 28.26 -10.48
CA GLY A 709 26.03 29.04 -11.46
C GLY A 709 26.13 28.51 -12.90
N THR A 710 26.82 27.40 -13.13
CA THR A 710 26.74 26.64 -14.41
C THR A 710 25.67 25.54 -14.33
N ASP A 711 25.27 24.94 -15.46
CA ASP A 711 24.24 23.89 -15.53
C ASP A 711 24.61 22.58 -14.78
N LYS A 712 25.78 22.50 -14.13
CA LYS A 712 26.26 21.29 -13.46
C LYS A 712 26.46 21.51 -11.97
N GLU A 713 25.52 20.99 -11.18
CA GLU A 713 25.78 20.71 -9.76
C GLU A 713 27.00 19.78 -9.63
N LYS A 714 27.99 20.15 -8.83
CA LYS A 714 29.11 19.30 -8.47
C LYS A 714 28.93 18.80 -7.05
N LEU A 715 28.81 17.48 -6.90
CA LEU A 715 28.89 16.84 -5.60
C LEU A 715 30.37 16.72 -5.22
N VAL A 716 30.80 17.51 -4.23
CA VAL A 716 32.16 17.40 -3.65
C VAL A 716 32.05 16.50 -2.43
N GLY A 717 32.61 15.30 -2.50
CA GLY A 717 32.36 14.28 -1.49
C GLY A 717 33.14 13.00 -1.70
N PHE A 718 32.74 11.96 -0.97
CA PHE A 718 33.34 10.63 -1.01
C PHE A 718 32.32 9.60 -1.52
N SER A 719 32.80 8.44 -1.94
CA SER A 719 31.96 7.33 -2.40
C SER A 719 31.84 6.28 -1.29
N LEU A 720 30.63 5.79 -1.08
CA LEU A 720 30.29 4.77 -0.10
C LEU A 720 29.67 3.59 -0.82
N THR A 721 30.36 2.45 -0.87
CA THR A 721 29.82 1.23 -1.46
C THR A 721 29.34 0.28 -0.38
N ILE A 722 28.03 0.06 -0.31
CA ILE A 722 27.42 -0.96 0.52
C ILE A 722 27.50 -2.27 -0.28
N PRO A 723 28.34 -3.24 0.15
CA PRO A 723 28.48 -4.48 -0.59
C PRO A 723 27.23 -5.35 -0.44
N ALA A 724 26.93 -6.20 -1.42
CA ALA A 724 25.88 -7.21 -1.32
C ALA A 724 26.22 -8.29 -0.28
N ASN A 725 27.51 -8.47 0.01
CA ASN A 725 28.04 -9.47 0.93
C ASN A 725 29.15 -8.90 1.81
N ILE A 726 29.17 -9.28 3.09
CA ILE A 726 30.21 -8.94 4.06
C ILE A 726 30.69 -10.25 4.69
N ASP A 727 31.94 -10.63 4.41
CA ASP A 727 32.60 -11.81 4.99
C ASP A 727 31.81 -13.12 4.82
N GLY A 728 31.20 -13.32 3.64
CA GLY A 728 30.37 -14.48 3.32
C GLY A 728 28.88 -14.30 3.65
N ARG A 729 28.53 -13.32 4.49
CA ARG A 729 27.13 -13.03 4.87
C ARG A 729 26.47 -12.04 3.92
N GLY A 730 25.27 -12.37 3.43
CA GLY A 730 24.46 -11.45 2.65
C GLY A 730 24.01 -10.22 3.45
N VAL A 731 23.97 -9.06 2.80
CA VAL A 731 23.44 -7.83 3.41
C VAL A 731 21.92 -7.80 3.26
N ASN A 732 21.21 -7.76 4.39
CA ASN A 732 19.75 -7.76 4.44
C ASN A 732 19.19 -6.37 4.07
N ALA A 733 18.31 -6.32 3.05
CA ALA A 733 17.67 -5.08 2.60
C ALA A 733 16.78 -4.45 3.69
N GLY A 734 16.15 -5.27 4.53
CA GLY A 734 15.43 -4.84 5.74
C GLY A 734 16.33 -4.15 6.74
N THR A 735 17.52 -4.67 7.02
CA THR A 735 18.48 -4.01 7.92
C THR A 735 18.91 -2.65 7.38
N VAL A 736 19.12 -2.53 6.06
CA VAL A 736 19.41 -1.24 5.42
C VAL A 736 18.24 -0.27 5.56
N GLY A 737 17.00 -0.74 5.33
CA GLY A 737 15.80 0.09 5.50
C GLY A 737 15.47 0.47 6.94
N ASN A 738 15.92 -0.33 7.91
CA ASN A 738 15.76 -0.08 9.34
C ASN A 738 16.88 0.79 9.94
N PHE A 739 17.96 1.03 9.20
CA PHE A 739 19.12 1.77 9.70
C PHE A 739 18.79 3.25 9.92
N GLN A 740 18.95 3.71 11.15
CA GLN A 740 18.68 5.09 11.57
C GLN A 740 19.86 6.01 11.21
N HIS A 741 20.17 6.09 9.91
CA HIS A 741 21.36 6.74 9.38
C HIS A 741 21.49 8.21 9.77
N LYS A 742 20.37 8.93 9.86
CA LYS A 742 20.35 10.34 10.28
C LYS A 742 20.80 10.52 11.73
N THR A 743 20.21 9.73 12.64
CA THR A 743 20.60 9.72 14.05
C THR A 743 22.06 9.32 14.21
N PHE A 744 22.49 8.29 13.47
CA PHE A 744 23.88 7.85 13.46
C PHE A 744 24.86 8.95 13.03
N VAL A 745 24.57 9.65 11.92
CA VAL A 745 25.43 10.75 11.44
C VAL A 745 25.46 11.92 12.43
N VAL A 746 24.32 12.28 13.01
CA VAL A 746 24.27 13.32 14.07
C VAL A 746 25.13 12.92 15.26
N ASP A 747 25.04 11.66 15.69
CA ASP A 747 25.79 11.14 16.84
C ASP A 747 27.29 11.07 16.56
N LEU A 748 27.71 10.69 15.34
CA LEU A 748 29.13 10.74 14.94
C LEU A 748 29.70 12.16 15.05
N VAL A 749 28.96 13.16 14.57
CA VAL A 749 29.36 14.57 14.63
C VAL A 749 29.40 15.05 16.09
N GLN A 750 28.34 14.78 16.85
CA GLN A 750 28.27 15.21 18.26
C GLN A 750 29.28 14.48 19.14
N ALA A 751 29.64 13.22 18.86
CA ALA A 751 30.68 12.50 19.61
C ALA A 751 32.04 13.22 19.55
N LYS A 752 32.29 14.01 18.49
CA LYS A 752 33.49 14.84 18.34
C LYS A 752 33.38 16.19 19.04
N PHE A 753 32.25 16.88 18.88
CA PHE A 753 32.12 18.28 19.32
C PHE A 753 31.43 18.46 20.68
N LYS A 754 30.60 17.50 21.09
CA LYS A 754 29.75 17.50 22.28
C LYS A 754 29.72 16.11 22.95
N PRO A 755 30.89 15.49 23.23
CA PRO A 755 30.96 14.10 23.72
C PRO A 755 30.18 13.88 25.02
N ASP A 756 30.21 14.84 25.95
CA ASP A 756 29.54 14.72 27.25
C ASP A 756 28.00 14.67 27.10
N GLU A 757 27.44 15.42 26.14
CA GLU A 757 26.00 15.39 25.84
C GLU A 757 25.58 14.04 25.25
N VAL A 758 26.40 13.49 24.35
CA VAL A 758 26.17 12.17 23.74
C VAL A 758 26.30 11.06 24.79
N GLU A 759 27.34 11.10 25.64
CA GLU A 759 27.51 10.13 26.73
C GLU A 759 26.30 10.09 27.64
N ALA A 760 25.87 11.25 28.12
CA ALA A 760 24.73 11.35 29.04
C ALA A 760 23.46 10.74 28.42
N ARG A 761 23.19 10.99 27.14
CA ARG A 761 22.05 10.41 26.42
C ARG A 761 22.20 8.90 26.25
N LEU A 762 23.34 8.42 25.77
CA LEU A 762 23.57 7.00 25.53
C LEU A 762 23.55 6.20 26.84
N VAL A 763 24.12 6.72 27.92
CA VAL A 763 24.07 6.12 29.26
C VAL A 763 22.66 6.05 29.78
N LYS A 764 21.85 7.10 29.56
CA LYS A 764 20.43 7.09 29.93
C LYS A 764 19.64 6.02 29.16
N GLN A 765 19.96 5.82 27.89
CA GLN A 765 19.21 4.91 27.01
C GLN A 765 19.65 3.45 27.16
N TRP A 766 20.95 3.18 27.25
CA TRP A 766 21.54 1.84 27.18
C TRP A 766 22.22 1.40 28.49
N GLY A 767 22.31 2.30 29.47
CA GLY A 767 23.01 2.07 30.72
C GLY A 767 24.48 2.53 30.69
N PRO A 768 25.14 2.64 31.86
CA PRO A 768 26.47 3.25 31.98
C PRO A 768 27.58 2.58 31.17
N GLU A 769 27.63 1.25 31.19
CA GLU A 769 28.68 0.48 30.50
C GLU A 769 28.50 0.53 28.99
N GLU A 770 27.30 0.19 28.52
CA GLU A 770 26.97 0.14 27.11
C GLU A 770 27.03 1.54 26.46
N GLY A 771 26.49 2.56 27.13
CA GLY A 771 26.52 3.93 26.63
C GLY A 771 27.94 4.47 26.43
N LYS A 772 28.86 4.15 27.36
CA LYS A 772 30.29 4.50 27.22
C LYS A 772 30.97 3.74 26.10
N ARG A 773 30.65 2.46 25.92
CA ARG A 773 31.16 1.64 24.82
C ARG A 773 30.73 2.22 23.46
N ILE A 774 29.45 2.52 23.30
CA ILE A 774 28.91 3.13 22.07
C ILE A 774 29.62 4.45 21.78
N LEU A 775 29.78 5.33 22.77
CA LEU A 775 30.49 6.60 22.56
C LEU A 775 31.95 6.40 22.14
N ALA A 776 32.67 5.46 22.76
CA ALA A 776 34.04 5.14 22.39
C ALA A 776 34.12 4.66 20.94
N ASP A 777 33.19 3.81 20.52
CA ASP A 777 33.11 3.32 19.14
C ASP A 777 32.73 4.41 18.14
N LEU A 778 31.81 5.32 18.48
CA LEU A 778 31.49 6.49 17.66
C LEU A 778 32.71 7.40 17.47
N LYS A 779 33.49 7.64 18.53
CA LYS A 779 34.75 8.41 18.44
C LYS A 779 35.75 7.70 17.53
N GLY A 780 35.92 6.39 17.70
CA GLY A 780 36.81 5.58 16.85
C GLY A 780 36.41 5.63 15.37
N ILE A 781 35.11 5.51 15.05
CA ILE A 781 34.61 5.66 13.67
C ILE A 781 34.92 7.06 13.15
N THR A 782 34.65 8.11 13.94
CA THR A 782 34.91 9.49 13.52
C THR A 782 36.39 9.73 13.22
N GLU A 783 37.31 9.15 14.01
CA GLU A 783 38.76 9.20 13.75
C GLU A 783 39.14 8.45 12.46
N GLU A 784 38.67 7.21 12.29
CA GLU A 784 38.90 6.39 11.09
C GLU A 784 38.41 7.12 9.83
N VAL A 785 37.16 7.62 9.83
CA VAL A 785 36.54 8.30 8.68
C VAL A 785 37.16 9.66 8.39
N THR A 786 37.58 10.41 9.42
CA THR A 786 38.31 11.68 9.20
C THR A 786 39.63 11.45 8.47
N SER A 787 40.31 10.32 8.75
CA SER A 787 41.57 9.96 8.08
C SER A 787 41.37 9.32 6.71
N GLN A 788 40.28 8.57 6.53
CA GLN A 788 39.93 7.82 5.33
C GLN A 788 38.41 7.92 5.07
N PRO A 789 37.94 8.94 4.32
CA PRO A 789 36.50 9.17 4.14
C PRO A 789 35.74 7.99 3.54
N ASN A 790 36.36 7.22 2.63
CA ASN A 790 35.78 5.99 2.06
C ASN A 790 35.78 4.79 3.03
N GLY A 791 36.37 4.92 4.23
CA GLY A 791 36.55 3.85 5.21
C GLY A 791 35.35 3.58 6.11
N LEU A 792 34.23 4.31 5.95
CA LEU A 792 33.06 4.18 6.83
C LEU A 792 32.51 2.74 6.87
N ILE A 793 32.43 2.05 5.73
CA ILE A 793 31.95 0.66 5.69
C ILE A 793 32.88 -0.26 6.46
N GLU A 794 34.20 -0.15 6.26
CA GLU A 794 35.18 -0.95 7.00
C GLU A 794 35.15 -0.65 8.51
N ALA A 795 34.92 0.60 8.89
CA ALA A 795 34.75 0.98 10.30
C ALA A 795 33.48 0.37 10.93
N LEU A 796 32.39 0.30 10.16
CA LEU A 796 31.12 -0.32 10.59
C LEU A 796 31.18 -1.85 10.60
N LYS A 797 31.92 -2.49 9.68
CA LYS A 797 32.16 -3.94 9.68
C LYS A 797 32.79 -4.43 10.98
N LYS A 798 33.69 -3.64 11.57
CA LYS A 798 34.31 -3.92 12.88
C LYS A 798 33.31 -3.79 14.05
N ARG A 799 32.17 -3.13 13.85
CA ARG A 799 31.20 -2.74 14.89
C ARG A 799 29.76 -3.02 14.46
N PRO A 800 29.42 -4.27 14.06
CA PRO A 800 28.13 -4.58 13.44
C PRO A 800 26.93 -4.34 14.37
N TYR A 801 27.14 -4.37 15.69
CA TYR A 801 26.10 -4.10 16.68
C TYR A 801 25.54 -2.66 16.58
N LEU A 802 26.34 -1.69 16.14
CA LEU A 802 25.87 -0.32 15.94
C LEU A 802 24.77 -0.26 14.87
N VAL A 803 24.96 -0.97 13.76
CA VAL A 803 23.98 -1.00 12.66
C VAL A 803 22.79 -1.89 13.02
N LYS A 804 23.02 -3.03 13.68
CA LYS A 804 21.97 -4.04 13.89
C LYS A 804 21.12 -3.82 15.15
N GLN A 805 21.62 -3.09 16.14
CA GLN A 805 20.98 -2.99 17.46
C GLN A 805 20.86 -1.54 17.95
N ILE A 806 21.89 -0.71 17.78
CA ILE A 806 21.89 0.65 18.35
C ILE A 806 21.16 1.64 17.45
N TYR A 807 21.47 1.62 16.15
CA TYR A 807 20.89 2.49 15.13
C TYR A 807 20.00 1.70 14.18
N SER A 808 19.17 0.81 14.73
CA SER A 808 18.15 0.10 13.96
C SER A 808 16.79 0.23 14.61
N SER A 809 15.76 0.46 13.80
CA SER A 809 14.37 0.48 14.28
C SER A 809 13.79 -0.93 14.44
N CYS A 810 14.38 -1.97 13.84
CA CYS A 810 13.93 -3.35 13.98
C CYS A 810 15.08 -4.36 13.84
N PHE A 811 15.12 -5.36 14.73
CA PHE A 811 16.22 -6.35 14.75
C PHE A 811 15.86 -7.69 14.11
N ALA A 812 14.63 -7.87 13.60
CA ALA A 812 14.23 -9.12 12.96
C ALA A 812 14.88 -9.28 11.57
N GLU A 813 15.58 -10.39 11.35
CA GLU A 813 16.24 -10.67 10.06
C GLU A 813 15.47 -11.70 9.21
N ILE A 814 15.01 -12.82 9.81
CA ILE A 814 14.34 -13.91 9.07
C ILE A 814 12.84 -13.64 8.96
N GLU A 815 12.36 -13.49 7.73
CA GLU A 815 11.01 -13.00 7.41
C GLU A 815 9.91 -14.04 7.65
N ASN A 816 10.26 -15.33 7.60
CA ASN A 816 9.34 -16.47 7.81
C ASN A 816 9.63 -17.28 9.09
N ALA A 817 10.49 -16.78 9.99
CA ALA A 817 10.79 -17.49 11.24
C ALA A 817 9.60 -17.55 12.21
N GLY A 818 8.72 -16.56 12.14
CA GLY A 818 7.70 -16.32 13.14
C GLY A 818 6.40 -17.13 12.99
N HIS A 819 5.59 -17.14 14.05
CA HIS A 819 4.43 -18.00 14.29
C HIS A 819 4.83 -19.49 14.26
N ARG A 820 5.52 -19.92 15.33
CA ARG A 820 5.92 -21.33 15.59
C ARG A 820 4.73 -22.23 15.97
N PHE A 821 3.55 -21.84 15.52
CA PHE A 821 2.34 -22.60 15.71
C PHE A 821 2.46 -23.95 15.00
N GLY A 822 1.95 -25.02 15.62
CA GLY A 822 2.04 -26.38 15.08
C GLY A 822 3.18 -27.23 15.63
N GLU A 823 4.19 -26.66 16.30
CA GLU A 823 5.30 -27.45 16.89
C GLU A 823 4.83 -28.47 17.93
N ASP A 824 3.82 -28.09 18.71
CA ASP A 824 3.25 -28.93 19.76
C ASP A 824 2.07 -29.80 19.25
N LEU A 825 1.73 -29.72 17.96
CA LEU A 825 0.64 -30.51 17.36
C LEU A 825 1.17 -31.82 16.76
N SER A 826 0.39 -32.89 16.90
CA SER A 826 0.67 -34.13 16.16
C SER A 826 0.43 -33.94 14.66
N ASP A 827 1.08 -34.76 13.82
CA ASP A 827 0.90 -34.67 12.37
C ASP A 827 -0.56 -34.86 11.92
N ASP A 828 -1.30 -35.69 12.64
CA ASP A 828 -2.74 -35.85 12.40
C ASP A 828 -3.53 -34.59 12.80
N ASP A 829 -3.17 -33.92 13.90
CA ASP A 829 -3.82 -32.65 14.29
C ASP A 829 -3.52 -31.54 13.28
N LYS A 830 -2.32 -31.51 12.72
CA LYS A 830 -1.94 -30.57 11.66
C LYS A 830 -2.76 -30.79 10.38
N LYS A 831 -2.91 -32.04 9.94
CA LYS A 831 -3.77 -32.41 8.80
C LYS A 831 -5.23 -32.08 9.08
N ALA A 832 -5.72 -32.44 10.28
CA ALA A 832 -7.08 -32.18 10.71
C ALA A 832 -7.40 -30.68 10.70
N LEU A 833 -6.51 -29.85 11.25
CA LEU A 833 -6.67 -28.40 11.26
C LEU A 833 -6.68 -27.81 9.84
N THR A 834 -5.82 -28.32 8.95
CA THR A 834 -5.81 -27.96 7.53
C THR A 834 -7.13 -28.30 6.84
N ALA A 835 -7.69 -29.47 7.11
CA ALA A 835 -9.00 -29.85 6.57
C ALA A 835 -10.12 -28.93 7.10
N PHE A 836 -10.17 -28.71 8.42
CA PHE A 836 -11.21 -27.89 9.04
C PHE A 836 -11.19 -26.43 8.54
N LEU A 837 -10.03 -25.79 8.51
CA LEU A 837 -9.90 -24.41 8.05
C LEU A 837 -10.26 -24.23 6.56
N ALA A 838 -10.20 -25.28 5.74
CA ALA A 838 -10.66 -25.25 4.35
C ALA A 838 -12.20 -25.26 4.22
N THR A 839 -12.92 -25.61 5.29
CA THR A 839 -14.39 -25.53 5.36
C THR A 839 -14.90 -24.14 5.75
N LEU A 840 -13.98 -23.25 6.13
CA LEU A 840 -14.19 -21.89 6.58
C LEU A 840 -13.71 -20.91 5.50
#